data_AF-A0A7L5T858-F1
#
_entry.id   AF-A0A7L5T858-F1
#
_cell.length_a   1.000
_cell.length_b   1.000
_cell.length_c   1.000
_cell.angle_alpha   90.00
_cell.angle_beta   90.00
_cell.angle_gamma   90.00
#
_symmetry.space_group_name_H-M   'P 1'
#
loop_
_entity.id
_entity.type
_entity.pdbx_description
1 polymer ?
#
loop_
_entity_poly.entity_id
_entity_poly.type
_entity_poly.pdbx_seq_one_letter_code
_entity_poly.pdbx_strand_id
1 'polypeptide(L)'
;MLPFMVVNLAHWMRPAADRRERTVRTYGLLVRVVALSLTVLLIAGACEVALDLVAWQCAGSADCADGTWLGFLSAGDDGWWSQPGRRLALTAVVPAALNGLLWYLSNRTWSAYESQPPLELPVDETCAESGNRPALCLPGFWYGRRIVARLRAAHTAAGFLTIAAGVTAATARYDRAAGGSALLDAVGWTLLTLVVTGGCTVVFVVCRRGRSETRADSDLDRLTITLLPGAALGVLALAMLYAGWSRPGWVSHGKLPGDQTFVTIAVVQGALIVAIAVCALLLYREAPTARTPLRGLAGPAVAMLACGLGSVLAGGVAQRIADWLDGGATPGEGGTIAPPVLLSWWATAIPVLLLMILLLAVITALRAWRIRERLIPGVLDSYPGEPADAVRTRRIATTIARAGLTDSSPWLVGPVALFTLLLGGLAVAGTWVTNEVPGRAADDSPGFVDAATQTAQALGSWMMGFAVLMLVTWARRAYRSPSARRTIGILWDVGTFWPRAAHPFAPPCYAERAVPDLTWRMETWTRTYGGRLVISGHSQGSVLAAAAVWQVDLRTRAQVALLTYGSPLERLYGRWFPAYFGPAQLRSLHGEVRCWRNLWRYTDPIGGPIRLSDGTGPEVDCDAFKDPLAYGRTAEHPLPAPILGHSEYQADPAFDRERAALLARLPERKPGSAAVPKPAQSSSGRSSG
;
A
#
# COMPACT_ATOMS: atom_id res chain seq x y z
N MET A 1 -8.45 2.90 2.07
CA MET A 1 -7.02 3.15 2.39
C MET A 1 -6.13 1.95 2.10
N LEU A 2 -6.52 0.72 2.49
CA LEU A 2 -5.65 -0.46 2.33
C LEU A 2 -5.20 -0.72 0.87
N PRO A 3 -6.07 -0.74 -0.16
CA PRO A 3 -5.61 -0.88 -1.56
C PRO A 3 -4.60 0.18 -1.98
N PHE A 4 -4.76 1.41 -1.47
CA PHE A 4 -3.89 2.56 -1.78
C PHE A 4 -2.49 2.39 -1.18
N MET A 5 -2.41 1.83 0.04
CA MET A 5 -1.13 1.47 0.66
C MET A 5 -0.41 0.38 -0.14
N VAL A 6 -1.15 -0.67 -0.53
CA VAL A 6 -0.61 -1.83 -1.24
C VAL A 6 -0.10 -1.44 -2.64
N VAL A 7 -0.84 -0.63 -3.41
CA VAL A 7 -0.33 -0.13 -4.70
C VAL A 7 0.86 0.83 -4.54
N ASN A 8 0.90 1.60 -3.45
CA ASN A 8 2.06 2.46 -3.15
C ASN A 8 3.31 1.62 -2.85
N LEU A 9 3.16 0.52 -2.12
CA LEU A 9 4.24 -0.45 -1.92
C LEU A 9 4.76 -1.02 -3.24
N ALA A 10 3.86 -1.39 -4.17
CA ALA A 10 4.25 -1.94 -5.46
C ALA A 10 5.23 -1.04 -6.23
N HIS A 11 5.15 0.29 -6.09
CA HIS A 11 6.10 1.23 -6.69
C HIS A 11 7.54 0.99 -6.22
N TRP A 12 7.71 0.74 -4.91
CA TRP A 12 9.00 0.55 -4.26
C TRP A 12 9.55 -0.88 -4.43
N MET A 13 8.70 -1.83 -4.81
CA MET A 13 9.07 -3.23 -5.00
C MET A 13 9.67 -3.54 -6.39
N ARG A 14 10.10 -2.49 -7.10
CA ARG A 14 10.76 -2.60 -8.40
C ARG A 14 12.12 -3.33 -8.25
N PRO A 15 12.53 -4.12 -9.26
CA PRO A 15 13.90 -4.65 -9.31
C PRO A 15 14.95 -3.53 -9.35
N ALA A 16 16.15 -3.83 -8.84
CA ALA A 16 17.32 -2.97 -9.02
C ALA A 16 17.68 -2.88 -10.52
N ALA A 17 18.20 -1.73 -10.95
CA ALA A 17 18.65 -1.51 -12.32
C ALA A 17 19.66 -0.37 -12.37
N ASP A 18 20.75 -0.58 -13.11
CA ASP A 18 21.89 0.35 -13.17
C ASP A 18 21.90 1.19 -14.47
N ARG A 19 21.31 0.70 -15.58
CA ARG A 19 21.41 1.37 -16.91
C ARG A 19 20.07 1.54 -17.66
N ARG A 20 18.92 1.31 -16.99
CA ARG A 20 17.57 1.37 -17.61
C ARG A 20 16.66 2.46 -17.05
N GLU A 21 17.13 3.70 -17.06
CA GLU A 21 16.37 4.83 -16.53
C GLU A 21 14.97 4.98 -17.16
N ARG A 22 14.84 4.77 -18.48
CA ARG A 22 13.55 4.81 -19.17
C ARG A 22 12.58 3.75 -18.64
N THR A 23 13.03 2.51 -18.49
CA THR A 23 12.18 1.41 -17.99
C THR A 23 11.79 1.62 -16.53
N VAL A 24 12.69 2.17 -15.69
CA VAL A 24 12.38 2.55 -14.30
C VAL A 24 11.29 3.63 -14.27
N ARG A 25 11.41 4.66 -15.11
CA ARG A 25 10.41 5.73 -15.24
C ARG A 25 9.06 5.18 -15.74
N THR A 26 9.06 4.30 -16.75
CA THR A 26 7.85 3.64 -17.27
C THR A 26 7.19 2.77 -16.20
N TYR A 27 7.95 1.98 -15.46
CA TYR A 27 7.44 1.18 -14.34
C TYR A 27 6.71 2.08 -13.32
N GLY A 28 7.37 3.15 -12.87
CA GLY A 28 6.77 4.09 -11.92
C GLY A 28 5.56 4.84 -12.47
N LEU A 29 5.52 5.12 -13.78
CA LEU A 29 4.36 5.67 -14.47
C LEU A 29 3.18 4.69 -14.48
N LEU A 30 3.42 3.44 -14.88
CA LEU A 30 2.36 2.42 -14.95
C LEU A 30 1.74 2.15 -13.57
N VAL A 31 2.56 2.05 -12.52
CA VAL A 31 2.04 1.88 -11.15
C VAL A 31 1.18 3.07 -10.71
N ARG A 32 1.52 4.29 -11.13
CA ARG A 32 0.69 5.49 -10.86
C ARG A 32 -0.63 5.48 -11.63
N VAL A 33 -0.65 4.97 -12.85
CA VAL A 33 -1.90 4.79 -13.60
C VAL A 33 -2.78 3.71 -12.95
N VAL A 34 -2.18 2.61 -12.46
CA VAL A 34 -2.91 1.62 -11.64
C VAL A 34 -3.47 2.28 -10.37
N ALA A 35 -2.67 3.08 -9.67
CA ALA A 35 -3.12 3.83 -8.49
C ALA A 35 -4.29 4.78 -8.82
N LEU A 36 -4.24 5.48 -9.96
CA LEU A 36 -5.35 6.33 -10.43
C LEU A 36 -6.60 5.48 -10.70
N SER A 37 -6.46 4.33 -11.35
CA SER A 37 -7.58 3.42 -11.63
C SER A 37 -8.24 2.90 -10.34
N LEU A 38 -7.49 2.73 -9.24
CA LEU A 38 -8.05 2.36 -7.94
C LEU A 38 -8.87 3.49 -7.31
N THR A 39 -8.51 4.76 -7.56
CA THR A 39 -9.34 5.90 -7.16
C THR A 39 -10.64 5.92 -7.97
N VAL A 40 -10.54 5.73 -9.29
CA VAL A 40 -11.72 5.63 -10.15
C VAL A 40 -12.60 4.46 -9.73
N LEU A 41 -12.04 3.27 -9.45
CA LEU A 41 -12.79 2.11 -8.99
C LEU A 41 -13.53 2.36 -7.67
N LEU A 42 -12.87 3.01 -6.70
CA LEU A 42 -13.51 3.36 -5.42
C LEU A 42 -14.70 4.31 -5.63
N ILE A 43 -14.49 5.38 -6.42
CA ILE A 43 -15.53 6.38 -6.65
C ILE A 43 -16.64 5.82 -7.53
N ALA A 44 -16.32 5.02 -8.55
CA ALA A 44 -17.29 4.29 -9.36
C ALA A 44 -18.13 3.34 -8.49
N GLY A 45 -17.52 2.60 -7.55
CA GLY A 45 -18.26 1.78 -6.60
C GLY A 45 -19.17 2.59 -5.66
N ALA A 46 -18.77 3.80 -5.27
CA ALA A 46 -19.63 4.69 -4.50
C ALA A 46 -20.77 5.30 -5.35
N CYS A 47 -20.50 5.59 -6.62
CA CYS A 47 -21.51 6.00 -7.60
C CYS A 47 -22.51 4.88 -7.90
N GLU A 48 -22.04 3.64 -8.02
CA GLU A 48 -22.88 2.46 -8.19
C GLU A 48 -23.91 2.37 -7.07
N VAL A 49 -23.47 2.48 -5.83
CA VAL A 49 -24.35 2.49 -4.65
C VAL A 49 -25.32 3.69 -4.67
N ALA A 50 -24.80 4.91 -4.81
CA ALA A 50 -25.60 6.11 -4.59
C ALA A 50 -26.47 6.51 -5.80
N LEU A 51 -25.93 6.38 -7.00
CA LEU A 51 -26.57 6.79 -8.25
C LEU A 51 -27.41 5.66 -8.84
N ASP A 52 -26.87 4.45 -8.95
CA ASP A 52 -27.59 3.34 -9.57
C ASP A 52 -28.56 2.68 -8.57
N LEU A 53 -28.05 2.03 -7.53
CA LEU A 53 -28.89 1.23 -6.62
C LEU A 53 -29.92 2.08 -5.86
N VAL A 54 -29.50 3.20 -5.27
CA VAL A 54 -30.38 4.05 -4.45
C VAL A 54 -31.25 4.97 -5.32
N ALA A 55 -30.64 5.82 -6.16
CA ALA A 55 -31.38 6.88 -6.86
C ALA A 55 -32.09 6.42 -8.14
N TRP A 56 -31.55 5.44 -8.86
CA TRP A 56 -32.08 5.01 -10.15
C TRP A 56 -33.03 3.82 -10.02
N GLN A 57 -32.60 2.77 -9.30
CA GLN A 57 -33.35 1.53 -9.13
C GLN A 57 -34.36 1.61 -7.97
N CYS A 58 -33.91 1.74 -6.71
CA CYS A 58 -34.81 1.74 -5.55
C CYS A 58 -35.78 2.92 -5.56
N ALA A 59 -35.30 4.17 -5.68
CA ALA A 59 -36.18 5.35 -5.74
C ALA A 59 -37.05 5.37 -7.02
N GLY A 60 -36.66 4.62 -8.06
CA GLY A 60 -37.46 4.41 -9.27
C GLY A 60 -38.61 3.41 -9.10
N SER A 61 -38.60 2.62 -8.03
CA SER A 61 -39.61 1.61 -7.73
C SER A 61 -40.41 2.00 -6.49
N ALA A 62 -41.74 2.14 -6.64
CA ALA A 62 -42.66 2.40 -5.53
C ALA A 62 -42.51 1.33 -4.43
N ASP A 63 -42.37 0.06 -4.83
CA ASP A 63 -42.23 -1.08 -3.90
C ASP A 63 -41.00 -0.98 -2.99
N CYS A 64 -39.92 -0.34 -3.45
CA CYS A 64 -38.70 -0.15 -2.65
C CYS A 64 -38.71 1.18 -1.86
N ALA A 65 -39.19 2.26 -2.48
CA ALA A 65 -39.08 3.59 -1.91
C ALA A 65 -40.20 3.94 -0.92
N ASP A 66 -41.42 3.47 -1.17
CA ASP A 66 -42.61 3.87 -0.41
C ASP A 66 -42.57 3.32 1.01
N GLY A 67 -42.97 4.15 1.99
CA GLY A 67 -42.91 3.78 3.40
C GLY A 67 -41.51 3.71 4.02
N THR A 68 -40.46 4.06 3.27
CA THR A 68 -39.08 4.17 3.78
C THR A 68 -38.63 5.62 3.92
N TRP A 69 -37.41 5.84 4.44
CA TRP A 69 -36.77 7.16 4.48
C TRP A 69 -36.50 7.76 3.09
N LEU A 70 -36.64 6.97 2.01
CA LEU A 70 -36.50 7.39 0.62
C LEU A 70 -37.83 7.84 -0.02
N GLY A 71 -38.96 7.80 0.70
CA GLY A 71 -40.28 8.12 0.12
C GLY A 71 -40.34 9.47 -0.60
N PHE A 72 -39.65 10.50 -0.08
CA PHE A 72 -39.58 11.82 -0.75
C PHE A 72 -38.90 11.80 -2.13
N LEU A 73 -38.13 10.75 -2.43
CA LEU A 73 -37.52 10.49 -3.73
C LEU A 73 -38.38 9.57 -4.59
N SER A 74 -39.46 8.96 -4.08
CA SER A 74 -40.26 7.96 -4.77
C SER A 74 -40.79 8.45 -6.12
N ALA A 75 -40.94 7.53 -7.07
CA ALA A 75 -41.55 7.82 -8.37
C ALA A 75 -43.07 7.97 -8.27
N GLY A 76 -43.68 7.41 -7.22
CA GLY A 76 -45.15 7.39 -7.05
C GLY A 76 -45.74 8.72 -6.56
N ASP A 77 -44.96 9.58 -5.91
CA ASP A 77 -45.47 10.77 -5.21
C ASP A 77 -45.55 12.04 -6.08
N ASP A 78 -45.14 11.98 -7.36
CA ASP A 78 -45.06 13.12 -8.31
C ASP A 78 -44.38 14.40 -7.76
N GLY A 79 -43.61 14.27 -6.68
CA GLY A 79 -42.97 15.37 -5.97
C GLY A 79 -41.77 15.98 -6.71
N TRP A 80 -41.25 17.11 -6.23
CA TRP A 80 -40.10 17.78 -6.87
C TRP A 80 -38.90 16.85 -7.08
N TRP A 81 -38.65 15.92 -6.15
CA TRP A 81 -37.52 14.98 -6.19
C TRP A 81 -37.83 13.65 -6.89
N SER A 82 -39.03 13.47 -7.45
CA SER A 82 -39.40 12.24 -8.18
C SER A 82 -38.70 12.12 -9.55
N GLN A 83 -38.16 13.22 -10.10
CA GLN A 83 -37.51 13.15 -11.40
C GLN A 83 -36.13 12.49 -11.32
N PRO A 84 -35.79 11.51 -12.18
CA PRO A 84 -34.54 10.76 -12.12
C PRO A 84 -33.29 11.64 -12.06
N GLY A 85 -33.23 12.70 -12.87
CA GLY A 85 -32.10 13.62 -12.89
C GLY A 85 -31.87 14.37 -11.57
N ARG A 86 -32.94 14.73 -10.84
CA ARG A 86 -32.86 15.39 -9.53
C ARG A 86 -32.40 14.44 -8.44
N ARG A 87 -32.84 13.17 -8.49
CA ARG A 87 -32.35 12.11 -7.59
C ARG A 87 -30.86 11.90 -7.76
N LEU A 88 -30.40 11.75 -9.01
CA LEU A 88 -28.99 11.60 -9.35
C LEU A 88 -28.15 12.78 -8.85
N ALA A 89 -28.63 14.01 -9.05
CA ALA A 89 -27.94 15.20 -8.54
C ALA A 89 -27.83 15.21 -7.02
N LEU A 90 -28.90 14.85 -6.30
CA LEU A 90 -28.90 14.81 -4.84
C LEU A 90 -27.96 13.72 -4.31
N THR A 91 -28.04 12.49 -4.82
CA THR A 91 -27.25 11.38 -4.31
C THR A 91 -25.78 11.45 -4.73
N ALA A 92 -25.43 12.21 -5.77
CA ALA A 92 -24.04 12.52 -6.14
C ALA A 92 -23.26 13.24 -5.02
N VAL A 93 -23.95 13.86 -4.05
CA VAL A 93 -23.32 14.46 -2.86
C VAL A 93 -22.59 13.41 -2.02
N VAL A 94 -23.07 12.16 -1.98
CA VAL A 94 -22.46 11.08 -1.18
C VAL A 94 -21.05 10.71 -1.69
N PRO A 95 -20.83 10.31 -2.96
CA PRO A 95 -19.49 10.05 -3.47
C PRO A 95 -18.62 11.33 -3.51
N ALA A 96 -19.21 12.52 -3.69
CA ALA A 96 -18.48 13.78 -3.61
C ALA A 96 -17.94 14.06 -2.20
N ALA A 97 -18.74 13.80 -1.17
CA ALA A 97 -18.33 13.91 0.23
C ALA A 97 -17.24 12.89 0.58
N LEU A 98 -17.35 11.65 0.10
CA LEU A 98 -16.28 10.65 0.23
C LEU A 98 -14.98 11.16 -0.39
N ASN A 99 -15.01 11.65 -1.63
CA ASN A 99 -13.83 12.19 -2.31
C ASN A 99 -13.24 13.41 -1.56
N GLY A 100 -14.10 14.29 -1.05
CA GLY A 100 -13.71 15.43 -0.21
C GLY A 100 -13.05 15.01 1.10
N LEU A 101 -13.55 13.96 1.77
CA LEU A 101 -12.94 13.38 2.97
C LEU A 101 -11.55 12.82 2.68
N LEU A 102 -11.37 12.11 1.56
CA LEU A 102 -10.08 11.60 1.12
C LEU A 102 -9.06 12.72 0.89
N TRP A 103 -9.49 13.78 0.20
CA TRP A 103 -8.71 14.99 0.00
C TRP A 103 -8.31 15.64 1.33
N TYR A 104 -9.26 15.82 2.24
CA TYR A 104 -9.03 16.43 3.55
C TYR A 104 -8.01 15.65 4.39
N LEU A 105 -8.17 14.32 4.50
CA LEU A 105 -7.27 13.46 5.26
C LEU A 105 -5.86 13.45 4.67
N SER A 106 -5.74 13.41 3.34
CA SER A 106 -4.45 13.48 2.65
C SER A 106 -3.76 14.83 2.84
N ASN A 107 -4.51 15.94 2.77
CA ASN A 107 -3.96 17.28 2.98
C ASN A 107 -3.47 17.49 4.41
N ARG A 108 -4.25 17.03 5.41
CA ARG A 108 -3.89 17.11 6.83
C ARG A 108 -2.61 16.34 7.15
N THR A 109 -2.50 15.12 6.62
CA THR A 109 -1.32 14.26 6.88
C THR A 109 -0.06 14.74 6.16
N TRP A 110 -0.21 15.27 4.94
CA TRP A 110 0.88 15.89 4.18
C TRP A 110 1.52 17.06 4.94
N SER A 111 0.70 17.91 5.58
CA SER A 111 1.22 19.03 6.38
C SER A 111 2.05 18.58 7.59
N ALA A 112 1.73 17.45 8.20
CA ALA A 112 2.34 17.01 9.47
C ALA A 112 3.60 16.15 9.29
N TYR A 113 3.67 15.33 8.23
CA TYR A 113 4.76 14.36 8.03
C TYR A 113 5.65 14.68 6.83
N GLU A 114 5.08 15.24 5.75
CA GLU A 114 5.73 15.27 4.42
C GLU A 114 6.25 16.67 4.05
N SER A 115 6.19 17.61 4.99
CA SER A 115 6.58 19.02 4.83
C SER A 115 7.85 19.40 5.61
N GLN A 116 8.44 18.47 6.36
CA GLN A 116 9.64 18.72 7.15
C GLN A 116 10.84 18.88 6.20
N PRO A 117 11.54 20.03 6.20
CA PRO A 117 12.68 20.23 5.33
C PRO A 117 13.83 19.31 5.78
N PRO A 118 14.54 18.65 4.84
CA PRO A 118 15.78 17.98 5.20
C PRO A 118 16.79 19.01 5.72
N LEU A 119 17.73 18.57 6.54
CA LEU A 119 18.88 19.40 6.91
C LEU A 119 19.61 19.78 5.61
N GLU A 120 19.89 21.06 5.40
CA GLU A 120 20.74 21.50 4.28
C GLU A 120 22.14 20.95 4.51
N LEU A 121 22.37 19.74 4.03
CA LEU A 121 23.70 19.16 4.00
C LEU A 121 24.50 19.95 2.96
N PRO A 122 25.70 20.47 3.29
CA PRO A 122 26.62 21.00 2.30
C PRO A 122 27.19 19.81 1.53
N VAL A 123 26.39 19.24 0.63
CA VAL A 123 26.88 18.26 -0.34
C VAL A 123 27.16 19.03 -1.61
N ASP A 124 28.44 19.13 -1.93
CA ASP A 124 28.92 19.70 -3.18
C ASP A 124 28.26 18.94 -4.35
N GLU A 125 27.37 19.59 -5.10
CA GLU A 125 26.71 19.03 -6.29
C GLU A 125 27.73 18.65 -7.39
N THR A 126 28.99 19.05 -7.23
CA THR A 126 30.10 18.84 -8.16
C THR A 126 30.85 17.50 -7.99
N CYS A 127 30.57 16.72 -6.94
CA CYS A 127 31.16 15.38 -6.82
C CYS A 127 30.54 14.42 -7.84
N ALA A 128 31.33 14.02 -8.84
CA ALA A 128 30.99 13.10 -9.93
C ALA A 128 30.55 11.68 -9.48
N GLU A 129 30.46 11.41 -8.19
CA GLU A 129 30.06 10.13 -7.59
C GLU A 129 28.56 10.01 -7.28
N SER A 130 27.73 11.02 -7.58
CA SER A 130 26.29 10.99 -7.31
C SER A 130 25.53 9.88 -8.03
N GLY A 131 26.10 9.30 -9.10
CA GLY A 131 25.52 8.18 -9.84
C GLY A 131 25.51 6.83 -9.10
N ASN A 132 26.31 6.67 -8.03
CA ASN A 132 26.49 5.38 -7.33
C ASN A 132 26.01 5.36 -5.87
N ARG A 133 25.47 6.47 -5.35
CA ARG A 133 24.99 6.50 -3.95
C ARG A 133 23.61 5.83 -3.81
N PRO A 134 23.34 5.09 -2.73
CA PRO A 134 22.01 4.54 -2.47
C PRO A 134 20.94 5.65 -2.48
N ALA A 135 19.80 5.38 -3.13
CA ALA A 135 18.72 6.35 -3.29
C ALA A 135 18.23 6.96 -1.97
N LEU A 136 18.28 6.17 -0.87
CA LEU A 136 17.87 6.57 0.47
C LEU A 136 18.71 7.72 1.06
N CYS A 137 19.92 7.96 0.52
CA CYS A 137 20.82 9.05 0.91
C CYS A 137 20.50 10.37 0.21
N LEU A 138 19.67 10.33 -0.84
CA LEU A 138 19.45 11.49 -1.68
C LEU A 138 18.43 12.45 -1.04
N PRO A 139 18.65 13.77 -1.12
CA PRO A 139 17.87 14.76 -0.36
C PRO A 139 16.38 14.81 -0.78
N GLY A 140 16.06 14.45 -2.03
CA GLY A 140 14.67 14.35 -2.51
C GLY A 140 13.97 13.05 -2.10
N PHE A 141 14.70 12.02 -1.63
CA PHE A 141 14.11 10.72 -1.32
C PHE A 141 13.14 10.78 -0.15
N TRP A 142 13.38 11.62 0.86
CA TRP A 142 12.46 11.79 2.01
C TRP A 142 11.62 13.06 1.91
N TYR A 143 11.71 13.79 0.80
CA TYR A 143 11.02 15.05 0.60
C TYR A 143 10.09 15.01 -0.63
N GLY A 144 8.92 14.39 -0.47
CA GLY A 144 7.91 14.19 -1.53
C GLY A 144 6.94 15.34 -1.78
N ARG A 145 7.22 16.55 -1.28
CA ARG A 145 6.21 17.61 -1.12
C ARG A 145 5.43 17.94 -2.41
N ARG A 146 6.14 18.24 -3.50
CA ARG A 146 5.53 18.61 -4.81
C ARG A 146 4.74 17.48 -5.45
N ILE A 147 5.31 16.27 -5.51
CA ILE A 147 4.68 15.14 -6.20
C ILE A 147 3.40 14.69 -5.49
N VAL A 148 3.38 14.65 -4.15
CA VAL A 148 2.18 14.28 -3.40
C VAL A 148 1.07 15.31 -3.58
N ALA A 149 1.39 16.61 -3.56
CA ALA A 149 0.40 17.66 -3.79
C ALA A 149 -0.23 17.58 -5.20
N ARG A 150 0.60 17.33 -6.22
CA ARG A 150 0.15 17.17 -7.62
C ARG A 150 -0.70 15.91 -7.82
N LEU A 151 -0.27 14.77 -7.27
CA LEU A 151 -1.05 13.53 -7.33
C LEU A 151 -2.37 13.69 -6.57
N ARG A 152 -2.37 14.32 -5.39
CA ARG A 152 -3.59 14.62 -4.64
C ARG A 152 -4.58 15.41 -5.49
N ALA A 153 -4.12 16.48 -6.15
CA ALA A 153 -4.96 17.27 -7.04
C ALA A 153 -5.52 16.42 -8.20
N ALA A 154 -4.69 15.62 -8.85
CA ALA A 154 -5.11 14.76 -9.96
C ALA A 154 -6.13 13.69 -9.53
N HIS A 155 -5.91 13.00 -8.40
CA HIS A 155 -6.83 11.97 -7.91
C HIS A 155 -8.14 12.56 -7.39
N THR A 156 -8.11 13.72 -6.72
CA THR A 156 -9.33 14.43 -6.31
C THR A 156 -10.14 14.87 -7.52
N ALA A 157 -9.49 15.41 -8.55
CA ALA A 157 -10.16 15.76 -9.82
C ALA A 157 -10.73 14.52 -10.53
N ALA A 158 -9.98 13.41 -10.57
CA ALA A 158 -10.46 12.14 -11.12
C ALA A 158 -11.75 11.69 -10.44
N GLY A 159 -11.81 11.75 -9.11
CA GLY A 159 -13.01 11.41 -8.36
C GLY A 159 -14.22 12.27 -8.74
N PHE A 160 -14.08 13.59 -8.79
CA PHE A 160 -15.18 14.47 -9.21
C PHE A 160 -15.61 14.23 -10.67
N LEU A 161 -14.66 14.00 -11.57
CA LEU A 161 -14.95 13.70 -12.97
C LEU A 161 -15.63 12.33 -13.16
N THR A 162 -15.30 11.33 -12.35
CA THR A 162 -16.01 10.03 -12.34
C THR A 162 -17.47 10.20 -11.94
N ILE A 163 -17.75 11.01 -10.91
CA ILE A 163 -19.13 11.32 -10.48
C ILE A 163 -19.86 12.09 -11.59
N ALA A 164 -19.22 13.13 -12.14
CA ALA A 164 -19.78 13.94 -13.22
C ALA A 164 -20.09 13.10 -14.46
N ALA A 165 -19.22 12.13 -14.79
CA ALA A 165 -19.44 11.19 -15.89
C ALA A 165 -20.71 10.36 -15.67
N GLY A 166 -20.90 9.77 -14.48
CA GLY A 166 -22.09 8.96 -14.18
C GLY A 166 -23.40 9.74 -14.27
N VAL A 167 -23.42 10.95 -13.68
CA VAL A 167 -24.60 11.84 -13.71
C VAL A 167 -24.90 12.34 -15.14
N THR A 168 -23.86 12.77 -15.88
CA THR A 168 -24.02 13.34 -17.23
C THR A 168 -24.36 12.28 -18.27
N ALA A 169 -23.79 11.07 -18.17
CA ALA A 169 -24.02 10.02 -19.16
C ALA A 169 -25.49 9.58 -19.22
N ALA A 170 -26.13 9.42 -18.06
CA ALA A 170 -27.54 9.04 -17.98
C ALA A 170 -28.47 10.14 -18.52
N THR A 171 -28.22 11.39 -18.13
CA THR A 171 -29.03 12.56 -18.52
C THR A 171 -28.88 12.91 -20.00
N ALA A 172 -27.64 12.95 -20.51
CA ALA A 172 -27.37 13.22 -21.93
C ALA A 172 -27.93 12.13 -22.85
N ARG A 173 -27.95 10.85 -22.40
CA ARG A 173 -28.56 9.77 -23.17
C ARG A 173 -30.08 9.97 -23.34
N TYR A 174 -30.76 10.44 -22.31
CA TYR A 174 -32.18 10.76 -22.37
C TYR A 174 -32.45 11.94 -23.32
N ASP A 175 -31.71 13.04 -23.17
CA ASP A 175 -31.91 14.25 -23.99
C ASP A 175 -31.60 14.04 -25.48
N ARG A 176 -30.79 13.03 -25.81
CA ARG A 176 -30.50 12.63 -27.19
C ARG A 176 -31.55 11.71 -27.82
N ALA A 177 -32.40 11.08 -27.01
CA ALA A 177 -33.42 10.19 -27.51
C ALA A 177 -34.42 10.96 -28.40
N ALA A 178 -35.16 10.23 -29.24
CA ALA A 178 -36.16 10.83 -30.11
C ALA A 178 -37.18 11.64 -29.27
N GLY A 179 -37.35 12.92 -29.60
CA GLY A 179 -38.21 13.85 -28.85
C GLY A 179 -37.51 14.67 -27.76
N GLY A 180 -36.21 14.47 -27.55
CA GLY A 180 -35.40 15.27 -26.62
C GLY A 180 -35.08 16.69 -27.11
N SER A 181 -34.69 17.57 -26.19
CA SER A 181 -34.35 18.96 -26.49
C SER A 181 -32.96 19.08 -27.09
N ALA A 182 -32.86 19.63 -28.31
CA ALA A 182 -31.57 19.85 -28.99
C ALA A 182 -30.61 20.75 -28.17
N LEU A 183 -31.14 21.73 -27.43
CA LEU A 183 -30.33 22.57 -26.55
C LEU A 183 -29.73 21.76 -25.39
N LEU A 184 -30.53 20.88 -24.77
CA LEU A 184 -30.05 20.06 -23.67
C LEU A 184 -29.08 18.97 -24.14
N ASP A 185 -29.27 18.39 -25.34
CA ASP A 185 -28.29 17.47 -25.93
C ASP A 185 -26.96 18.19 -26.22
N ALA A 186 -26.98 19.43 -26.74
CA ALA A 186 -25.77 20.23 -26.93
C ALA A 186 -25.03 20.52 -25.60
N VAL A 187 -25.78 20.83 -24.53
CA VAL A 187 -25.22 20.97 -23.17
C VAL A 187 -24.64 19.64 -22.68
N GLY A 188 -25.34 18.52 -22.89
CA GLY A 188 -24.88 17.18 -22.55
C GLY A 188 -23.57 16.83 -23.24
N TRP A 189 -23.44 17.06 -24.55
CA TRP A 189 -22.19 16.88 -25.30
C TRP A 189 -21.07 17.77 -24.80
N THR A 190 -21.37 19.03 -24.46
CA THR A 190 -20.39 19.95 -23.90
C THR A 190 -19.85 19.44 -22.57
N LEU A 191 -20.73 18.98 -21.67
CA LEU A 191 -20.35 18.41 -20.37
C LEU A 191 -19.55 17.13 -20.52
N LEU A 192 -19.96 16.20 -21.40
CA LEU A 192 -19.20 14.98 -21.67
C LEU A 192 -17.80 15.30 -22.23
N THR A 193 -17.70 16.30 -23.12
CA THR A 193 -16.41 16.76 -23.66
C THR A 193 -15.52 17.35 -22.57
N LEU A 194 -16.09 18.14 -21.64
CA LEU A 194 -15.37 18.66 -20.48
C LEU A 194 -14.90 17.54 -19.55
N VAL A 195 -15.72 16.52 -19.33
CA VAL A 195 -15.37 15.34 -18.54
C VAL A 195 -14.20 14.59 -19.17
N VAL A 196 -14.26 14.30 -20.48
CA VAL A 196 -13.19 13.60 -21.22
C VAL A 196 -11.91 14.43 -21.22
N THR A 197 -12.00 15.73 -21.52
CA THR A 197 -10.83 16.64 -21.54
C THR A 197 -10.19 16.77 -20.16
N GLY A 198 -11.02 16.86 -19.11
CA GLY A 198 -10.57 16.83 -17.71
C GLY A 198 -9.87 15.51 -17.38
N GLY A 199 -10.43 14.38 -17.82
CA GLY A 199 -9.83 13.05 -17.65
C GLY A 199 -8.48 12.92 -18.34
N CYS A 200 -8.36 13.36 -19.60
CA CYS A 200 -7.09 13.43 -20.32
C CYS A 200 -6.07 14.33 -19.60
N THR A 201 -6.51 15.46 -19.05
CA THR A 201 -5.67 16.36 -18.26
C THR A 201 -5.18 15.70 -16.98
N VAL A 202 -6.04 14.98 -16.26
CA VAL A 202 -5.66 14.19 -15.07
C VAL A 202 -4.60 13.15 -15.43
N VAL A 203 -4.83 12.35 -16.48
CA VAL A 203 -3.87 11.32 -16.94
C VAL A 203 -2.54 11.97 -17.32
N PHE A 204 -2.57 13.08 -18.05
CA PHE A 204 -1.38 13.86 -18.38
C PHE A 204 -0.66 14.36 -17.12
N VAL A 205 -1.38 14.85 -16.11
CA VAL A 205 -0.80 15.33 -14.86
C VAL A 205 -0.11 14.21 -14.10
N VAL A 206 -0.72 13.02 -14.05
CA VAL A 206 -0.15 11.81 -13.43
C VAL A 206 1.08 11.31 -14.19
N CYS A 207 1.06 11.33 -15.52
CA CYS A 207 2.12 10.80 -16.36
C CYS A 207 3.33 11.75 -16.52
N ARG A 208 3.12 13.07 -16.61
CA ARG A 208 4.14 14.05 -17.03
C ARG A 208 5.33 14.18 -16.08
N ARG A 209 5.16 14.02 -14.77
CA ARG A 209 6.25 14.21 -13.79
C ARG A 209 6.30 13.07 -12.79
N GLY A 210 7.46 12.44 -12.65
CA GLY A 210 7.77 11.46 -11.61
C GLY A 210 8.29 12.10 -10.32
N ARG A 211 8.55 11.26 -9.31
CA ARG A 211 9.34 11.63 -8.13
C ARG A 211 10.79 11.88 -8.57
N SER A 212 11.43 12.93 -8.06
CA SER A 212 12.88 13.10 -8.11
C SER A 212 13.45 12.71 -6.76
N GLU A 213 14.40 11.78 -6.76
CA GLU A 213 15.11 11.39 -5.54
C GLU A 213 16.31 12.32 -5.28
N THR A 214 16.88 12.90 -6.34
CA THR A 214 18.13 13.68 -6.29
C THR A 214 17.98 15.11 -5.78
N ARG A 215 16.81 15.74 -5.92
CA ARG A 215 16.58 17.14 -5.51
C ARG A 215 15.36 17.27 -4.61
N ALA A 216 15.51 18.03 -3.52
CA ALA A 216 14.39 18.44 -2.69
C ALA A 216 13.60 19.53 -3.43
N ASP A 217 12.43 19.16 -3.97
CA ASP A 217 11.62 20.05 -4.80
C ASP A 217 10.53 20.76 -3.96
N SER A 218 10.79 22.01 -3.60
CA SER A 218 9.88 22.86 -2.82
C SER A 218 8.88 23.65 -3.67
N ASP A 219 9.09 23.69 -5.01
CA ASP A 219 8.27 24.46 -5.95
C ASP A 219 6.92 23.80 -6.17
N LEU A 220 5.86 24.37 -5.60
CA LEU A 220 4.51 23.85 -5.82
C LEU A 220 3.94 24.36 -7.15
N ASP A 221 3.39 23.43 -7.95
CA ASP A 221 2.59 23.71 -9.14
C ASP A 221 1.24 24.34 -8.74
N ARG A 222 1.24 25.55 -8.15
CA ARG A 222 0.05 26.16 -7.52
C ARG A 222 -1.16 26.13 -8.45
N LEU A 223 -0.97 26.52 -9.72
CA LEU A 223 -2.01 26.49 -10.75
C LEU A 223 -2.65 25.10 -10.90
N THR A 224 -1.84 24.05 -11.06
CA THR A 224 -2.34 22.67 -11.19
C THR A 224 -3.02 22.22 -9.91
N ILE A 225 -2.45 22.54 -8.75
CA ILE A 225 -2.94 22.06 -7.45
C ILE A 225 -4.28 22.71 -7.08
N THR A 226 -4.50 23.97 -7.45
CA THR A 226 -5.75 24.70 -7.14
C THR A 226 -6.78 24.59 -8.26
N LEU A 227 -6.40 24.81 -9.51
CA LEU A 227 -7.35 24.87 -10.62
C LEU A 227 -7.88 23.50 -11.02
N LEU A 228 -7.07 22.44 -11.01
CA LEU A 228 -7.52 21.13 -11.52
C LEU A 228 -8.67 20.54 -10.67
N PRO A 229 -8.56 20.45 -9.32
CA PRO A 229 -9.68 19.98 -8.50
C PRO A 229 -10.86 20.94 -8.53
N GLY A 230 -10.61 22.26 -8.54
CA GLY A 230 -11.66 23.28 -8.60
C GLY A 230 -12.47 23.24 -9.89
N ALA A 231 -11.79 23.09 -11.04
CA ALA A 231 -12.44 22.94 -12.34
C ALA A 231 -13.23 21.63 -12.42
N ALA A 232 -12.69 20.52 -11.93
CA ALA A 232 -13.41 19.24 -11.87
C ALA A 232 -14.66 19.31 -10.98
N LEU A 233 -14.57 20.01 -9.84
CA LEU A 233 -15.72 20.28 -8.98
C LEU A 233 -16.75 21.19 -9.66
N GLY A 234 -16.30 22.20 -10.41
CA GLY A 234 -17.16 23.05 -11.24
C GLY A 234 -17.90 22.26 -12.31
N VAL A 235 -17.22 21.34 -13.01
CA VAL A 235 -17.84 20.43 -13.98
C VAL A 235 -18.89 19.53 -13.30
N LEU A 236 -18.59 19.01 -12.11
CA LEU A 236 -19.56 18.24 -11.32
C LEU A 236 -20.78 19.09 -10.93
N ALA A 237 -20.58 20.32 -10.46
CA ALA A 237 -21.68 21.22 -10.12
C ALA A 237 -22.57 21.53 -11.34
N LEU A 238 -21.96 21.78 -12.51
CA LEU A 238 -22.68 21.97 -13.76
C LEU A 238 -23.43 20.70 -14.19
N ALA A 239 -22.83 19.52 -14.04
CA ALA A 239 -23.50 18.24 -14.29
C ALA A 239 -24.70 18.03 -13.37
N MET A 240 -24.61 18.39 -12.09
CA MET A 240 -25.72 18.33 -11.13
C MET A 240 -26.84 19.31 -11.51
N LEU A 241 -26.51 20.53 -11.92
CA LEU A 241 -27.50 21.51 -12.39
C LEU A 241 -28.20 21.04 -13.67
N TYR A 242 -27.44 20.52 -14.62
CA TYR A 242 -27.95 19.94 -15.86
C TYR A 242 -28.86 18.74 -15.60
N ALA A 243 -28.48 17.85 -14.67
CA ALA A 243 -29.31 16.72 -14.25
C ALA A 243 -30.58 17.17 -13.51
N GLY A 244 -30.48 18.20 -12.67
CA GLY A 244 -31.61 18.74 -11.91
C GLY A 244 -32.65 19.51 -12.76
N TRP A 245 -32.31 19.83 -14.02
CA TRP A 245 -33.22 20.48 -14.95
C TRP A 245 -34.48 19.64 -15.17
N SER A 246 -35.65 20.28 -15.19
CA SER A 246 -36.92 19.56 -15.24
C SER A 246 -37.13 18.84 -16.56
N ARG A 247 -37.44 17.55 -16.48
CA ARG A 247 -37.75 16.66 -17.61
C ARG A 247 -39.03 15.89 -17.30
N PRO A 248 -40.21 16.48 -17.56
CA PRO A 248 -41.49 15.81 -17.34
C PRO A 248 -41.58 14.51 -18.15
N GLY A 249 -42.12 13.45 -17.53
CA GLY A 249 -42.29 12.14 -18.18
C GLY A 249 -41.03 11.28 -18.25
N TRP A 250 -39.89 11.71 -17.69
CA TRP A 250 -38.72 10.84 -17.58
C TRP A 250 -38.88 9.85 -16.42
N VAL A 251 -38.87 8.55 -16.75
CA VAL A 251 -38.91 7.45 -15.77
C VAL A 251 -37.61 6.66 -15.83
N SER A 252 -37.07 6.29 -14.66
CA SER A 252 -35.92 5.38 -14.57
C SER A 252 -36.38 3.93 -14.63
N HIS A 253 -35.73 3.12 -15.46
CA HIS A 253 -36.00 1.68 -15.58
C HIS A 253 -34.67 0.92 -15.71
N GLY A 254 -34.64 -0.29 -15.15
CA GLY A 254 -33.46 -1.16 -15.15
C GLY A 254 -32.25 -0.50 -14.49
N LYS A 255 -31.06 -0.91 -14.91
CA LYS A 255 -29.78 -0.37 -14.41
C LYS A 255 -29.45 0.98 -15.03
N LEU A 256 -28.74 1.81 -14.28
CA LEU A 256 -28.21 3.07 -14.77
C LEU A 256 -27.31 2.82 -16.01
N PRO A 257 -27.43 3.61 -17.09
CA PRO A 257 -26.58 3.46 -18.25
C PRO A 257 -25.09 3.59 -17.89
N GLY A 258 -24.33 2.50 -18.02
CA GLY A 258 -22.91 2.49 -17.63
C GLY A 258 -22.32 1.12 -17.25
N ASP A 259 -23.05 0.02 -17.45
CA ASP A 259 -22.71 -1.35 -17.00
C ASP A 259 -21.30 -1.81 -17.41
N GLN A 260 -20.78 -1.32 -18.55
CA GLN A 260 -19.44 -1.64 -19.06
C GLN A 260 -18.29 -0.93 -18.33
N THR A 261 -18.57 -0.03 -17.39
CA THR A 261 -17.55 0.76 -16.68
C THR A 261 -16.61 -0.13 -15.87
N PHE A 262 -17.16 -1.06 -15.07
CA PHE A 262 -16.35 -1.96 -14.26
C PHE A 262 -15.55 -2.95 -15.12
N VAL A 263 -16.12 -3.40 -16.25
CA VAL A 263 -15.41 -4.23 -17.25
C VAL A 263 -14.23 -3.46 -17.83
N THR A 264 -14.44 -2.21 -18.24
CA THR A 264 -13.38 -1.34 -18.78
C THR A 264 -12.26 -1.12 -17.75
N ILE A 265 -12.61 -0.83 -16.50
CA ILE A 265 -11.64 -0.67 -15.41
C ILE A 265 -10.83 -1.97 -15.23
N ALA A 266 -11.50 -3.12 -15.19
CA ALA A 266 -10.86 -4.42 -14.99
C ALA A 266 -9.87 -4.76 -16.13
N VAL A 267 -10.28 -4.55 -17.39
CA VAL A 267 -9.43 -4.76 -18.57
C VAL A 267 -8.21 -3.85 -18.54
N VAL A 268 -8.41 -2.55 -18.27
CA VAL A 268 -7.32 -1.58 -18.17
C VAL A 268 -6.36 -1.97 -17.04
N GLN A 269 -6.87 -2.33 -15.87
CA GLN A 269 -6.04 -2.81 -14.76
C GLN A 269 -5.24 -4.06 -15.15
N GLY A 270 -5.88 -5.08 -15.74
CA GLY A 270 -5.20 -6.29 -16.19
C GLY A 270 -4.07 -5.99 -17.19
N ALA A 271 -4.34 -5.16 -18.19
CA ALA A 271 -3.34 -4.73 -19.18
C ALA A 271 -2.18 -3.98 -18.53
N LEU A 272 -2.46 -3.07 -17.58
CA LEU A 272 -1.42 -2.36 -16.84
C LEU A 272 -0.58 -3.30 -15.98
N ILE A 273 -1.18 -4.28 -15.29
CA ILE A 273 -0.45 -5.29 -14.50
C ILE A 273 0.50 -6.09 -15.39
N VAL A 274 0.04 -6.53 -16.57
CA VAL A 274 0.90 -7.22 -17.55
C VAL A 274 2.03 -6.31 -18.02
N ALA A 275 1.77 -5.04 -18.33
CA ALA A 275 2.82 -4.10 -18.73
C ALA A 275 3.85 -3.84 -17.62
N ILE A 276 3.42 -3.75 -16.36
CA ILE A 276 4.30 -3.64 -15.18
C ILE A 276 5.13 -4.92 -15.04
N ALA A 277 4.54 -6.09 -15.24
CA ALA A 277 5.25 -7.38 -15.21
C ALA A 277 6.33 -7.46 -16.28
N VAL A 278 6.05 -7.02 -17.52
CA VAL A 278 7.04 -6.94 -18.59
C VAL A 278 8.19 -6.00 -18.19
N CYS A 279 7.89 -4.79 -17.70
CA CYS A 279 8.92 -3.86 -17.23
C CYS A 279 9.76 -4.47 -16.11
N ALA A 280 9.14 -5.13 -15.14
CA ALA A 280 9.83 -5.79 -14.03
C ALA A 280 10.77 -6.90 -14.51
N LEU A 281 10.32 -7.74 -15.44
CA LEU A 281 11.17 -8.80 -16.01
C LEU A 281 12.35 -8.23 -16.79
N LEU A 282 12.16 -7.14 -17.54
CA LEU A 282 13.23 -6.46 -18.26
C LEU A 282 14.29 -5.88 -17.30
N LEU A 283 13.86 -5.25 -16.19
CA LEU A 283 14.76 -4.74 -15.16
C LEU A 283 15.50 -5.89 -14.45
N TYR A 284 14.79 -6.94 -14.07
CA TYR A 284 15.37 -8.09 -13.37
C TYR A 284 16.41 -8.83 -14.22
N ARG A 285 16.19 -8.96 -15.53
CA ARG A 285 17.13 -9.62 -16.45
C ARG A 285 18.46 -8.88 -16.58
N GLU A 286 18.49 -7.57 -16.35
CA GLU A 286 19.70 -6.76 -16.45
C GLU A 286 20.58 -6.86 -15.21
N ALA A 287 19.98 -6.81 -14.02
CA ALA A 287 20.68 -6.94 -12.74
C ALA A 287 20.04 -8.02 -11.86
N PRO A 288 20.18 -9.32 -12.21
CA PRO A 288 19.65 -10.40 -11.40
C PRO A 288 20.30 -10.38 -10.02
N THR A 289 19.48 -10.13 -9.01
CA THR A 289 19.88 -10.15 -7.61
C THR A 289 19.49 -11.48 -6.98
N ALA A 290 20.41 -12.08 -6.24
CA ALA A 290 20.15 -13.32 -5.53
C ALA A 290 19.00 -13.11 -4.52
N ARG A 291 18.12 -14.11 -4.39
CA ARG A 291 16.97 -14.13 -3.47
C ARG A 291 15.85 -13.10 -3.75
N THR A 292 15.91 -12.34 -4.85
CA THR A 292 14.81 -11.48 -5.29
C THR A 292 13.55 -12.31 -5.52
N PRO A 293 12.43 -11.97 -4.87
CA PRO A 293 11.19 -12.73 -4.93
C PRO A 293 10.64 -12.73 -6.35
N LEU A 294 10.11 -13.89 -6.76
CA LEU A 294 9.37 -14.07 -8.01
C LEU A 294 10.13 -13.58 -9.26
N ARG A 295 11.47 -13.64 -9.26
CA ARG A 295 12.31 -13.14 -10.37
C ARG A 295 11.97 -11.70 -10.76
N GLY A 296 11.72 -10.85 -9.76
CA GLY A 296 11.39 -9.43 -9.93
C GLY A 296 9.90 -9.12 -10.06
N LEU A 297 9.01 -10.12 -10.13
CA LEU A 297 7.57 -9.91 -10.30
C LEU A 297 6.81 -9.51 -9.02
N ALA A 298 7.51 -9.27 -7.92
CA ALA A 298 6.88 -8.91 -6.65
C ALA A 298 6.01 -7.64 -6.73
N GLY A 299 6.52 -6.56 -7.33
CA GLY A 299 5.72 -5.34 -7.49
C GLY A 299 4.45 -5.52 -8.33
N PRO A 300 4.48 -6.11 -9.55
CA PRO A 300 3.26 -6.41 -10.30
C PRO A 300 2.30 -7.35 -9.54
N ALA A 301 2.81 -8.36 -8.83
CA ALA A 301 1.99 -9.24 -8.01
C ALA A 301 1.25 -8.46 -6.91
N VAL A 302 1.95 -7.58 -6.19
CA VAL A 302 1.35 -6.74 -5.14
C VAL A 302 0.39 -5.70 -5.72
N ALA A 303 0.67 -5.13 -6.89
CA ALA A 303 -0.27 -4.26 -7.60
C ALA A 303 -1.56 -5.01 -7.99
N MET A 304 -1.46 -6.27 -8.44
CA MET A 304 -2.63 -7.10 -8.72
C MET A 304 -3.47 -7.36 -7.46
N LEU A 305 -2.82 -7.64 -6.33
CA LEU A 305 -3.51 -7.79 -5.04
C LEU A 305 -4.20 -6.49 -4.60
N ALA A 306 -3.62 -5.32 -4.90
CA ALA A 306 -4.28 -4.03 -4.66
C ALA A 306 -5.55 -3.88 -5.51
N CYS A 307 -5.51 -4.26 -6.80
CA CYS A 307 -6.68 -4.29 -7.69
C CYS A 307 -7.75 -5.25 -7.15
N GLY A 308 -7.39 -6.50 -6.85
CA GLY A 308 -8.31 -7.49 -6.30
C GLY A 308 -8.97 -7.03 -5.01
N LEU A 309 -8.21 -6.46 -4.08
CA LEU A 309 -8.75 -5.91 -2.84
C LEU A 309 -9.70 -4.72 -3.10
N GLY A 310 -9.36 -3.85 -4.05
CA GLY A 310 -10.25 -2.76 -4.49
C GLY A 310 -11.57 -3.28 -5.06
N SER A 311 -11.51 -4.30 -5.92
CA SER A 311 -12.67 -4.96 -6.52
C SER A 311 -13.57 -5.63 -5.48
N VAL A 312 -12.99 -6.33 -4.50
CA VAL A 312 -13.76 -6.96 -3.41
C VAL A 312 -14.46 -5.91 -2.54
N LEU A 313 -13.81 -4.80 -2.25
CA LEU A 313 -14.41 -3.71 -1.46
C LEU A 313 -15.54 -3.01 -2.22
N ALA A 314 -15.33 -2.68 -3.50
CA ALA A 314 -16.36 -2.05 -4.32
C ALA A 314 -17.56 -2.98 -4.55
N GLY A 315 -17.29 -4.24 -4.94
CA GLY A 315 -18.30 -5.27 -5.16
C GLY A 315 -19.08 -5.63 -3.90
N GLY A 316 -18.40 -5.83 -2.78
CA GLY A 316 -19.03 -6.23 -1.53
C GLY A 316 -19.95 -5.17 -0.93
N VAL A 317 -19.59 -3.89 -1.01
CA VAL A 317 -20.47 -2.80 -0.55
C VAL A 317 -21.68 -2.67 -1.47
N ALA A 318 -21.49 -2.71 -2.80
CA ALA A 318 -22.59 -2.62 -3.76
C ALA A 318 -23.58 -3.78 -3.60
N GLN A 319 -23.09 -5.02 -3.52
CA GLN A 319 -23.93 -6.20 -3.31
C GLN A 319 -24.71 -6.13 -2.00
N ARG A 320 -24.06 -5.79 -0.89
CA ARG A 320 -24.76 -5.72 0.41
C ARG A 320 -25.84 -4.65 0.46
N ILE A 321 -25.63 -3.53 -0.22
CA ILE A 321 -26.64 -2.48 -0.29
C ILE A 321 -27.78 -2.90 -1.23
N ALA A 322 -27.48 -3.53 -2.37
CA ALA A 322 -28.51 -4.10 -3.24
C ALA A 322 -29.39 -5.12 -2.50
N ASP A 323 -28.78 -6.12 -1.84
CA ASP A 323 -29.49 -7.14 -1.07
C ASP A 323 -30.36 -6.54 0.05
N TRP A 324 -29.89 -5.45 0.69
CA TRP A 324 -30.63 -4.75 1.74
C TRP A 324 -31.82 -3.95 1.19
N LEU A 325 -31.66 -3.32 0.03
CA LEU A 325 -32.72 -2.55 -0.63
C LEU A 325 -33.80 -3.46 -1.24
N ASP A 326 -33.43 -4.65 -1.72
CA ASP A 326 -34.36 -5.64 -2.31
C ASP A 326 -35.17 -6.42 -1.24
N GLY A 327 -35.24 -5.93 0.01
CA GLY A 327 -36.11 -6.50 1.05
C GLY A 327 -35.61 -7.80 1.69
N GLY A 328 -34.33 -8.15 1.54
CA GLY A 328 -33.73 -9.34 2.15
C GLY A 328 -33.83 -10.62 1.30
N ALA A 329 -34.01 -10.47 -0.02
CA ALA A 329 -33.86 -11.57 -0.98
C ALA A 329 -32.53 -12.33 -0.80
N THR A 330 -32.49 -13.60 -1.21
CA THR A 330 -31.31 -14.45 -1.09
C THR A 330 -30.12 -13.78 -1.79
N PRO A 331 -29.00 -13.48 -1.10
CA PRO A 331 -27.92 -12.71 -1.70
C PRO A 331 -27.36 -13.34 -2.97
N GLY A 332 -27.35 -12.57 -4.05
CA GLY A 332 -26.88 -13.02 -5.35
C GLY A 332 -27.93 -13.73 -6.20
N GLU A 333 -29.16 -13.96 -5.74
CA GLU A 333 -30.27 -14.32 -6.62
C GLU A 333 -30.87 -13.04 -7.21
N GLY A 334 -31.17 -13.05 -8.52
CA GLY A 334 -31.47 -11.85 -9.29
C GLY A 334 -32.80 -11.19 -8.91
N GLY A 335 -32.75 -10.35 -7.88
CA GLY A 335 -33.79 -9.45 -7.42
C GLY A 335 -34.10 -8.31 -8.37
N THR A 336 -35.06 -7.47 -7.99
CA THR A 336 -35.44 -6.28 -8.79
C THR A 336 -34.34 -5.22 -8.79
N ILE A 337 -33.56 -5.17 -7.70
CA ILE A 337 -32.39 -4.31 -7.54
C ILE A 337 -31.13 -5.14 -7.65
N ALA A 338 -30.30 -4.85 -8.66
CA ALA A 338 -29.13 -5.67 -8.95
C ALA A 338 -27.91 -4.83 -9.36
N PRO A 339 -26.72 -5.11 -8.79
CA PRO A 339 -25.47 -4.49 -9.22
C PRO A 339 -25.03 -4.96 -10.63
N PRO A 340 -23.99 -4.34 -11.22
CA PRO A 340 -23.38 -4.75 -12.46
C PRO A 340 -22.95 -6.22 -12.45
N VAL A 341 -23.13 -6.89 -13.58
CA VAL A 341 -22.92 -8.35 -13.71
C VAL A 341 -21.51 -8.76 -13.28
N LEU A 342 -20.50 -7.96 -13.64
CA LEU A 342 -19.10 -8.22 -13.28
C LEU A 342 -18.87 -8.33 -11.76
N LEU A 343 -19.60 -7.57 -10.95
CA LEU A 343 -19.45 -7.63 -9.49
C LEU A 343 -19.89 -9.00 -8.94
N SER A 344 -20.93 -9.60 -9.52
CA SER A 344 -21.35 -10.97 -9.20
C SER A 344 -20.31 -12.01 -9.62
N TRP A 345 -19.67 -11.84 -10.78
CA TRP A 345 -18.54 -12.70 -11.18
C TRP A 345 -17.34 -12.59 -10.22
N TRP A 346 -17.03 -11.39 -9.73
CA TRP A 346 -16.01 -11.22 -8.69
C TRP A 346 -16.37 -11.89 -7.37
N ALA A 347 -17.66 -11.89 -6.98
CA ALA A 347 -18.13 -12.61 -5.80
C ALA A 347 -17.90 -14.12 -5.92
N THR A 348 -18.30 -14.72 -7.04
CA THR A 348 -18.11 -16.15 -7.31
C THR A 348 -16.63 -16.57 -7.30
N ALA A 349 -15.72 -15.65 -7.65
CA ALA A 349 -14.28 -15.90 -7.60
C ALA A 349 -13.72 -16.06 -6.17
N ILE A 350 -14.37 -15.53 -5.13
CA ILE A 350 -13.83 -15.51 -3.76
C ILE A 350 -13.72 -16.89 -3.13
N PRO A 351 -14.77 -17.74 -3.09
CA PRO A 351 -14.65 -19.07 -2.51
C PRO A 351 -13.55 -19.89 -3.21
N VAL A 352 -13.45 -19.77 -4.53
CA VAL A 352 -12.41 -20.43 -5.34
C VAL A 352 -11.01 -19.93 -4.94
N LEU A 353 -10.83 -18.62 -4.78
CA LEU A 353 -9.58 -18.03 -4.31
C LEU A 353 -9.23 -18.49 -2.88
N LEU A 354 -10.20 -18.62 -1.99
CA LEU A 354 -9.98 -19.07 -0.62
C LEU A 354 -9.62 -20.55 -0.53
N LEU A 355 -10.20 -21.41 -1.38
CA LEU A 355 -9.78 -22.80 -1.52
C LEU A 355 -8.32 -22.90 -1.99
N MET A 356 -7.90 -22.06 -2.94
CA MET A 356 -6.50 -21.97 -3.36
C MET A 356 -5.59 -21.52 -2.21
N ILE A 357 -5.99 -20.51 -1.44
CA ILE A 357 -5.23 -20.04 -0.26
C ILE A 357 -5.13 -21.15 0.79
N LEU A 358 -6.22 -21.89 1.04
CA LEU A 358 -6.24 -23.02 1.96
C LEU A 358 -5.28 -24.13 1.50
N LEU A 359 -5.27 -24.47 0.21
CA LEU A 359 -4.34 -25.44 -0.36
C LEU A 359 -2.88 -25.02 -0.14
N LEU A 360 -2.55 -23.75 -0.43
CA LEU A 360 -1.22 -23.21 -0.19
C LEU A 360 -0.86 -23.20 1.31
N ALA A 361 -1.82 -22.93 2.19
CA ALA A 361 -1.63 -23.00 3.64
C ALA A 361 -1.34 -24.43 4.10
N VAL A 362 -2.06 -25.44 3.59
CA VAL A 362 -1.78 -26.85 3.87
C VAL A 362 -0.40 -27.25 3.36
N ILE A 363 -0.02 -26.87 2.13
CA ILE A 363 1.31 -27.17 1.57
C ILE A 363 2.42 -26.56 2.43
N THR A 364 2.27 -25.31 2.85
CA THR A 364 3.26 -24.63 3.70
C THR A 364 3.31 -25.24 5.10
N ALA A 365 2.19 -25.63 5.69
CA ALA A 365 2.13 -26.33 6.96
C ALA A 365 2.84 -27.70 6.90
N LEU A 366 2.61 -28.48 5.83
CA LEU A 366 3.30 -29.75 5.60
C LEU A 366 4.80 -29.57 5.40
N ARG A 367 5.24 -28.50 4.71
CA ARG A 367 6.65 -28.16 4.57
C ARG A 367 7.28 -27.79 5.92
N ALA A 368 6.63 -26.95 6.71
CA ALA A 368 7.09 -26.59 8.05
C ALA A 368 7.18 -27.82 8.97
N TRP A 369 6.22 -28.74 8.87
CA TRP A 369 6.25 -30.01 9.58
C TRP A 369 7.47 -30.86 9.18
N ARG A 370 7.75 -31.02 7.89
CA ARG A 370 8.95 -31.74 7.41
C ARG A 370 10.26 -31.09 7.85
N ILE A 371 10.32 -29.75 7.84
CA ILE A 371 11.50 -29.00 8.31
C ILE A 371 11.68 -29.22 9.82
N ARG A 372 10.61 -29.15 10.60
CA ARG A 372 10.64 -29.44 12.03
C ARG A 372 11.26 -30.80 12.31
N GLU A 373 10.81 -31.86 11.65
CA GLU A 373 11.34 -33.21 11.87
C GLU A 373 12.85 -33.30 11.57
N ARG A 374 13.33 -32.57 10.57
CA ARG A 374 14.78 -32.51 10.24
C ARG A 374 15.60 -31.72 11.25
N LEU A 375 15.00 -30.74 11.95
CA LEU A 375 15.68 -29.90 12.93
C LEU A 375 15.79 -30.55 14.32
N ILE A 376 14.94 -31.54 14.63
CA ILE A 376 14.90 -32.18 15.96
C ILE A 376 16.29 -32.70 16.40
N PRO A 377 17.07 -33.42 15.56
CA PRO A 377 18.39 -33.90 15.97
C PRO A 377 19.36 -32.75 16.29
N GLY A 378 19.48 -31.76 15.39
CA GLY A 378 20.42 -30.64 15.57
C GLY A 378 20.07 -29.71 16.75
N VAL A 379 18.81 -29.67 17.18
CA VAL A 379 18.42 -28.96 18.41
C VAL A 379 19.02 -29.63 19.63
N LEU A 380 19.04 -30.96 19.72
CA LEU A 380 19.66 -31.67 20.85
C LEU A 380 21.18 -31.44 20.88
N ASP A 381 21.82 -31.48 19.72
CA ASP A 381 23.27 -31.25 19.58
C ASP A 381 23.69 -29.83 20.02
N SER A 382 22.78 -28.86 19.93
CA SER A 382 23.04 -27.47 20.32
C SER A 382 23.08 -27.24 21.85
N TYR A 383 22.68 -28.22 22.66
CA TYR A 383 22.66 -28.14 24.13
C TYR A 383 23.34 -29.38 24.74
N PRO A 384 24.68 -29.49 24.61
CA PRO A 384 25.41 -30.64 25.12
C PRO A 384 25.33 -30.70 26.65
N GLY A 385 25.12 -31.90 27.19
CA GLY A 385 25.11 -32.16 28.63
C GLY A 385 23.79 -31.87 29.36
N GLU A 386 22.79 -31.31 28.68
CA GLU A 386 21.45 -31.12 29.26
C GLU A 386 20.55 -32.35 28.99
N PRO A 387 19.68 -32.77 29.94
CA PRO A 387 18.84 -33.95 29.76
C PRO A 387 17.82 -33.74 28.62
N ALA A 388 17.72 -34.72 27.74
CA ALA A 388 16.82 -34.64 26.59
C ALA A 388 15.35 -34.55 27.02
N ASP A 389 14.60 -33.65 26.38
CA ASP A 389 13.15 -33.46 26.57
C ASP A 389 12.47 -33.40 25.19
N ALA A 390 11.77 -34.48 24.83
CA ALA A 390 11.14 -34.56 23.51
C ALA A 390 10.10 -33.45 23.26
N VAL A 391 9.39 -32.98 24.29
CA VAL A 391 8.38 -31.92 24.16
C VAL A 391 9.06 -30.58 23.90
N ARG A 392 10.10 -30.27 24.67
CA ARG A 392 10.83 -29.00 24.52
C ARG A 392 11.63 -28.94 23.22
N THR A 393 12.29 -30.03 22.84
CA THR A 393 12.96 -30.14 21.52
C THR A 393 11.98 -29.86 20.39
N ARG A 394 10.81 -30.52 20.39
CA ARG A 394 9.77 -30.29 19.38
C ARG A 394 9.27 -28.85 19.37
N ARG A 395 9.15 -28.20 20.52
CA ARG A 395 8.71 -26.79 20.62
C ARG A 395 9.75 -25.84 20.02
N ILE A 396 11.04 -26.05 20.30
CA ILE A 396 12.14 -25.25 19.73
C ILE A 396 12.20 -25.46 18.21
N ALA A 397 12.24 -26.71 17.75
CA ALA A 397 12.25 -27.05 16.32
C ALA A 397 11.02 -26.51 15.58
N THR A 398 9.83 -26.54 16.19
CA THR A 398 8.61 -25.95 15.63
C THR A 398 8.74 -24.43 15.51
N THR A 399 9.36 -23.77 16.50
CA THR A 399 9.53 -22.31 16.49
C THR A 399 10.50 -21.90 15.38
N ILE A 400 11.62 -22.60 15.22
CA ILE A 400 12.58 -22.38 14.12
C ILE A 400 11.92 -22.66 12.77
N ALA A 401 11.20 -23.78 12.63
CA ALA A 401 10.52 -24.12 11.38
C ALA A 401 9.45 -23.08 10.99
N ARG A 402 8.67 -22.59 11.95
CA ARG A 402 7.69 -21.52 11.75
C ARG A 402 8.36 -20.19 11.42
N ALA A 403 9.48 -19.87 12.07
CA ALA A 403 10.26 -18.68 11.76
C ALA A 403 10.73 -18.69 10.29
N GLY A 404 11.11 -19.85 9.75
CA GLY A 404 11.44 -20.04 8.33
C GLY A 404 10.28 -19.81 7.33
N LEU A 405 9.02 -19.82 7.76
CA LEU A 405 7.88 -19.64 6.86
C LEU A 405 7.85 -18.25 6.21
N THR A 406 8.34 -17.22 6.91
CA THR A 406 8.46 -15.86 6.35
C THR A 406 9.32 -15.84 5.10
N ASP A 407 10.32 -16.75 5.00
CA ASP A 407 11.17 -16.85 3.82
C ASP A 407 10.42 -17.39 2.58
N SER A 408 9.33 -18.12 2.81
CA SER A 408 8.47 -18.73 1.80
C SER A 408 7.35 -17.80 1.32
N SER A 409 7.23 -16.59 1.87
CA SER A 409 6.18 -15.61 1.49
C SER A 409 6.04 -15.37 -0.02
N PRO A 410 7.11 -15.35 -0.85
CA PRO A 410 6.93 -15.20 -2.30
C PRO A 410 6.15 -16.35 -2.95
N TRP A 411 6.29 -17.58 -2.44
CA TRP A 411 5.54 -18.75 -2.92
C TRP A 411 4.04 -18.71 -2.59
N LEU A 412 3.62 -17.78 -1.72
CA LEU A 412 2.21 -17.51 -1.47
C LEU A 412 1.74 -16.34 -2.35
N VAL A 413 2.45 -15.22 -2.31
CA VAL A 413 2.04 -13.98 -3.01
C VAL A 413 1.97 -14.17 -4.53
N GLY A 414 2.95 -14.86 -5.12
CA GLY A 414 3.00 -15.05 -6.58
C GLY A 414 1.80 -15.83 -7.12
N PRO A 415 1.54 -17.07 -6.64
CA PRO A 415 0.38 -17.85 -7.07
C PRO A 415 -0.96 -17.17 -6.78
N VAL A 416 -1.13 -16.54 -5.61
CA VAL A 416 -2.37 -15.81 -5.28
C VAL A 416 -2.60 -14.65 -6.24
N ALA A 417 -1.57 -13.86 -6.55
CA ALA A 417 -1.69 -12.76 -7.49
C ALA A 417 -1.98 -13.24 -8.93
N LEU A 418 -1.30 -14.29 -9.39
CA LEU A 418 -1.56 -14.90 -10.69
C LEU A 418 -2.98 -15.44 -10.78
N PHE A 419 -3.43 -16.17 -9.77
CA PHE A 419 -4.77 -16.74 -9.73
C PHE A 419 -5.84 -15.65 -9.68
N THR A 420 -5.60 -14.56 -8.94
CA THR A 420 -6.48 -13.37 -8.91
C THR A 420 -6.58 -12.72 -10.29
N LEU A 421 -5.47 -12.59 -11.03
CA LEU A 421 -5.48 -12.08 -12.39
C LEU A 421 -6.28 -12.98 -13.34
N LEU A 422 -6.09 -14.31 -13.24
CA LEU A 422 -6.80 -15.28 -14.07
C LEU A 422 -8.31 -15.28 -13.79
N LEU A 423 -8.72 -15.30 -12.51
CA LEU A 423 -10.12 -15.22 -12.12
C LEU A 423 -10.76 -13.89 -12.54
N GLY A 424 -10.01 -12.78 -12.44
CA GLY A 424 -10.46 -11.49 -12.94
C GLY A 424 -10.66 -11.47 -14.45
N GLY A 425 -9.75 -12.10 -15.22
CA GLY A 425 -9.89 -12.28 -16.66
C GLY A 425 -11.10 -13.15 -17.04
N LEU A 426 -11.32 -14.24 -16.29
CA LEU A 426 -12.50 -15.09 -16.46
C LEU A 426 -13.79 -14.35 -16.15
N ALA A 427 -13.83 -13.54 -15.09
CA ALA A 427 -14.97 -12.71 -14.73
C ALA A 427 -15.32 -11.70 -15.84
N VAL A 428 -14.31 -11.06 -16.44
CA VAL A 428 -14.47 -10.16 -17.58
C VAL A 428 -14.99 -10.92 -18.80
N ALA A 429 -14.38 -12.04 -19.14
CA ALA A 429 -14.78 -12.86 -20.28
C ALA A 429 -16.21 -13.39 -20.13
N GLY A 430 -16.56 -13.91 -18.95
CA GLY A 430 -17.91 -14.37 -18.62
C GLY A 430 -18.93 -13.25 -18.77
N THR A 431 -18.68 -12.10 -18.15
CA THR A 431 -19.55 -10.91 -18.28
C THR A 431 -19.74 -10.50 -19.73
N TRP A 432 -18.67 -10.49 -20.54
CA TRP A 432 -18.75 -10.03 -21.93
C TRP A 432 -19.46 -11.03 -22.85
N VAL A 433 -19.28 -12.33 -22.63
CA VAL A 433 -19.87 -13.38 -23.46
C VAL A 433 -21.34 -13.63 -23.12
N THR A 434 -21.68 -13.69 -21.84
CA THR A 434 -23.03 -14.11 -21.41
C THR A 434 -23.94 -12.94 -21.09
N ASN A 435 -23.37 -11.80 -20.67
CA ASN A 435 -24.12 -10.67 -20.10
C ASN A 435 -25.05 -11.07 -18.93
N GLU A 436 -24.78 -12.23 -18.32
CA GLU A 436 -25.57 -12.83 -17.25
C GLU A 436 -24.71 -13.09 -16.02
N VAL A 437 -25.35 -13.16 -14.86
CA VAL A 437 -24.68 -13.57 -13.62
C VAL A 437 -24.23 -15.04 -13.72
N PRO A 438 -23.15 -15.45 -13.01
CA PRO A 438 -22.58 -16.78 -13.11
C PRO A 438 -23.58 -17.93 -13.01
N GLY A 439 -24.53 -17.88 -12.05
CA GLY A 439 -25.57 -18.89 -11.88
C GLY A 439 -26.39 -19.08 -13.16
N ARG A 440 -27.01 -18.00 -13.66
CA ARG A 440 -27.81 -18.03 -14.90
C ARG A 440 -27.01 -18.44 -16.13
N ALA A 441 -25.75 -18.01 -16.21
CA ALA A 441 -24.86 -18.40 -17.29
C ALA A 441 -24.56 -19.91 -17.30
N ALA A 442 -24.76 -20.61 -16.18
CA ALA A 442 -24.53 -22.04 -16.01
C ALA A 442 -25.82 -22.89 -16.04
N ASP A 443 -27.00 -22.29 -16.19
CA ASP A 443 -28.30 -23.00 -16.14
C ASP A 443 -28.36 -24.18 -17.14
N ASP A 444 -27.77 -24.02 -18.33
CA ASP A 444 -27.73 -25.05 -19.38
C ASP A 444 -26.55 -26.04 -19.23
N SER A 445 -25.75 -25.93 -18.16
CA SER A 445 -24.59 -26.80 -17.91
C SER A 445 -24.98 -28.08 -17.14
N PRO A 446 -24.12 -29.12 -17.11
CA PRO A 446 -24.38 -30.30 -16.30
C PRO A 446 -24.69 -29.94 -14.84
N GLY A 447 -25.67 -30.62 -14.21
CA GLY A 447 -26.24 -30.18 -12.93
C GLY A 447 -25.24 -29.99 -11.76
N PHE A 448 -24.09 -30.67 -11.79
CA PHE A 448 -23.01 -30.40 -10.82
C PHE A 448 -22.35 -29.02 -11.03
N VAL A 449 -22.12 -28.62 -12.28
CA VAL A 449 -21.51 -27.33 -12.65
C VAL A 449 -22.45 -26.19 -12.31
N ASP A 450 -23.73 -26.35 -12.62
CA ASP A 450 -24.78 -25.41 -12.26
C ASP A 450 -24.86 -25.23 -10.73
N ALA A 451 -25.05 -26.33 -9.98
CA ALA A 451 -25.12 -26.29 -8.52
C ALA A 451 -23.85 -25.70 -7.87
N ALA A 452 -22.66 -26.03 -8.38
CA ALA A 452 -21.39 -25.48 -7.90
C ALA A 452 -21.29 -23.97 -8.15
N THR A 453 -21.76 -23.49 -9.31
CA THR A 453 -21.70 -22.09 -9.70
C THR A 453 -22.67 -21.25 -8.88
N GLN A 454 -23.92 -21.71 -8.71
CA GLN A 454 -24.90 -21.07 -7.83
C GLN A 454 -24.40 -21.01 -6.39
N THR A 455 -23.85 -22.12 -5.86
CA THR A 455 -23.29 -22.17 -4.50
C THR A 455 -22.12 -21.21 -4.35
N ALA A 456 -21.20 -21.18 -5.32
CA ALA A 456 -20.04 -20.28 -5.28
C ALA A 456 -20.44 -18.80 -5.36
N GLN A 457 -21.47 -18.47 -6.14
CA GLN A 457 -22.02 -17.12 -6.24
C GLN A 457 -22.65 -16.68 -4.90
N ALA A 458 -23.55 -17.49 -4.34
CA ALA A 458 -24.22 -17.19 -3.08
C ALA A 458 -23.22 -17.08 -1.93
N LEU A 459 -22.33 -18.07 -1.78
CA LEU A 459 -21.28 -18.07 -0.76
C LEU A 459 -20.34 -16.88 -0.95
N GLY A 460 -19.92 -16.61 -2.18
CA GLY A 460 -19.05 -15.49 -2.52
C GLY A 460 -19.63 -14.14 -2.13
N SER A 461 -20.92 -13.93 -2.41
CA SER A 461 -21.66 -12.72 -2.04
C SER A 461 -21.65 -12.52 -0.51
N TRP A 462 -22.01 -13.55 0.25
CA TRP A 462 -21.95 -13.52 1.72
C TRP A 462 -20.54 -13.24 2.26
N MET A 463 -19.52 -13.86 1.67
CA MET A 463 -18.12 -13.67 2.06
C MET A 463 -17.63 -12.25 1.78
N MET A 464 -18.02 -11.63 0.67
CA MET A 464 -17.72 -10.22 0.39
C MET A 464 -18.32 -9.31 1.47
N GLY A 465 -19.61 -9.48 1.77
CA GLY A 465 -20.28 -8.71 2.82
C GLY A 465 -19.63 -8.90 4.18
N PHE A 466 -19.33 -10.14 4.56
CA PHE A 466 -18.63 -10.46 5.81
C PHE A 466 -17.23 -9.85 5.85
N ALA A 467 -16.48 -9.86 4.74
CA ALA A 467 -15.16 -9.25 4.65
C ALA A 467 -15.22 -7.73 4.91
N VAL A 468 -16.21 -7.03 4.35
CA VAL A 468 -16.43 -5.59 4.61
C VAL A 468 -16.74 -5.36 6.10
N LEU A 469 -17.66 -6.14 6.69
CA LEU A 469 -18.01 -6.03 8.11
C LEU A 469 -16.81 -6.34 9.02
N MET A 470 -16.01 -7.35 8.70
CA MET A 470 -14.77 -7.67 9.41
C MET A 470 -13.78 -6.52 9.33
N LEU A 471 -13.58 -5.90 8.17
CA LEU A 471 -12.69 -4.76 8.04
C LEU A 471 -13.14 -3.56 8.87
N VAL A 472 -14.44 -3.24 8.88
CA VAL A 472 -14.99 -2.14 9.69
C VAL A 472 -14.84 -2.42 11.19
N THR A 473 -15.17 -3.64 11.63
CA THR A 473 -15.09 -4.03 13.05
C THR A 473 -13.64 -4.07 13.53
N TRP A 474 -12.72 -4.61 12.74
CA TRP A 474 -11.28 -4.61 13.05
C TRP A 474 -10.67 -3.21 13.01
N ALA A 475 -11.06 -2.35 12.07
CA ALA A 475 -10.61 -0.96 12.06
C ALA A 475 -11.04 -0.22 13.34
N ARG A 476 -12.30 -0.39 13.77
CA ARG A 476 -12.81 0.16 15.03
C ARG A 476 -12.08 -0.42 16.24
N ARG A 477 -11.79 -1.72 16.25
CA ARG A 477 -11.06 -2.40 17.33
C ARG A 477 -9.62 -1.92 17.41
N ALA A 478 -8.93 -1.79 16.27
CA ALA A 478 -7.57 -1.25 16.20
C ALA A 478 -7.52 0.21 16.68
N TYR A 479 -8.51 1.03 16.33
CA TYR A 479 -8.58 2.39 16.87
C TYR A 479 -8.68 2.41 18.41
N ARG A 480 -9.43 1.47 19.00
CA ARG A 480 -9.70 1.44 20.44
C ARG A 480 -8.66 0.68 21.28
N SER A 481 -7.99 -0.34 20.76
CA SER A 481 -7.10 -1.19 21.56
C SER A 481 -5.64 -1.18 21.08
N PRO A 482 -4.65 -0.98 21.99
CA PRO A 482 -3.23 -1.10 21.66
C PRO A 482 -2.81 -2.52 21.25
N SER A 483 -3.42 -3.55 21.83
CA SER A 483 -3.10 -4.96 21.52
C SER A 483 -3.53 -5.37 20.11
N ALA A 484 -4.72 -4.96 19.65
CA ALA A 484 -5.14 -5.24 18.26
C ALA A 484 -4.32 -4.45 17.24
N ARG A 485 -3.86 -3.22 17.59
CA ARG A 485 -2.90 -2.47 16.76
C ARG A 485 -1.60 -3.24 16.58
N ARG A 486 -1.09 -3.87 17.64
CA ARG A 486 0.16 -4.65 17.59
C ARG A 486 0.06 -5.84 16.63
N THR A 487 -1.11 -6.48 16.50
CA THR A 487 -1.34 -7.60 15.57
C THR A 487 -1.33 -7.16 14.10
N ILE A 488 -1.87 -5.98 13.79
CA ILE A 488 -1.88 -5.41 12.42
C ILE A 488 -0.56 -4.67 12.09
N GLY A 489 0.21 -4.35 13.14
CA GLY A 489 1.35 -3.42 13.11
C GLY A 489 2.41 -3.74 12.06
N ILE A 490 2.83 -4.99 11.89
CA ILE A 490 3.94 -5.33 10.99
C ILE A 490 3.65 -4.97 9.52
N LEU A 491 2.47 -5.35 9.01
CA LEU A 491 2.08 -5.02 7.64
C LEU A 491 1.92 -3.50 7.45
N TRP A 492 1.39 -2.84 8.48
CA TRP A 492 1.23 -1.40 8.49
C TRP A 492 2.58 -0.67 8.55
N ASP A 493 3.54 -1.15 9.33
CA ASP A 493 4.88 -0.58 9.49
C ASP A 493 5.66 -0.65 8.19
N VAL A 494 5.56 -1.76 7.46
CA VAL A 494 6.14 -1.88 6.10
C VAL A 494 5.40 -0.96 5.12
N GLY A 495 4.07 -0.95 5.15
CA GLY A 495 3.23 -0.10 4.30
C GLY A 495 3.43 1.40 4.47
N THR A 496 3.78 1.83 5.68
CA THR A 496 3.92 3.25 6.07
C THR A 496 5.37 3.67 6.29
N PHE A 497 6.33 2.79 6.01
CA PHE A 497 7.74 3.16 5.92
C PHE A 497 8.08 3.91 4.63
N TRP A 498 7.34 3.64 3.53
CA TRP A 498 7.69 4.18 2.23
C TRP A 498 6.97 5.49 1.91
N PRO A 499 7.66 6.50 1.35
CA PRO A 499 7.03 7.72 0.88
C PRO A 499 5.88 7.47 -0.10
N ARG A 500 4.92 8.39 -0.14
CA ARG A 500 3.85 8.36 -1.15
C ARG A 500 4.43 8.68 -2.53
N ALA A 501 4.48 7.67 -3.38
CA ALA A 501 5.01 7.78 -4.74
C ALA A 501 3.97 7.45 -5.82
N ALA A 502 3.05 6.53 -5.54
CA ALA A 502 2.01 6.14 -6.48
C ALA A 502 0.64 6.71 -6.14
N HIS A 503 0.24 6.64 -4.87
CA HIS A 503 -1.12 6.97 -4.44
C HIS A 503 -1.14 8.03 -3.34
N PRO A 504 -1.74 9.23 -3.56
CA PRO A 504 -1.72 10.33 -2.60
C PRO A 504 -2.59 10.09 -1.36
N PHE A 505 -3.60 9.22 -1.48
CA PHE A 505 -4.44 8.80 -0.36
C PHE A 505 -3.93 7.54 0.36
N ALA A 506 -2.70 7.08 0.09
CA ALA A 506 -2.09 6.07 0.94
C ALA A 506 -1.87 6.63 2.37
N PRO A 507 -1.79 5.80 3.42
CA PRO A 507 -1.42 6.28 4.75
C PRO A 507 -0.09 7.07 4.73
N PRO A 508 0.10 8.05 5.63
CA PRO A 508 1.33 8.86 5.64
C PRO A 508 2.55 8.02 5.99
N CYS A 509 3.69 8.42 5.43
CA CYS A 509 4.97 7.82 5.72
C CYS A 509 5.53 8.34 7.05
N TYR A 510 5.73 7.49 8.05
CA TYR A 510 6.36 7.94 9.30
C TYR A 510 7.88 8.12 9.15
N ALA A 511 8.50 7.42 8.20
CA ALA A 511 9.95 7.48 7.97
C ALA A 511 10.38 8.81 7.34
N GLU A 512 9.52 9.48 6.55
CA GLU A 512 9.74 10.86 6.06
C GLU A 512 9.91 11.88 7.20
N ARG A 513 9.51 11.53 8.43
CA ARG A 513 9.81 12.29 9.65
C ARG A 513 10.92 11.65 10.49
N ALA A 514 10.80 10.35 10.77
CA ALA A 514 11.69 9.67 11.72
C ALA A 514 13.14 9.62 11.25
N VAL A 515 13.39 9.46 9.95
CA VAL A 515 14.76 9.36 9.42
C VAL A 515 15.47 10.74 9.49
N PRO A 516 14.88 11.84 8.97
CA PRO A 516 15.47 13.17 9.14
C PRO A 516 15.68 13.58 10.61
N ASP A 517 14.72 13.30 11.50
CA ASP A 517 14.82 13.62 12.93
C ASP A 517 16.00 12.87 13.59
N LEU A 518 16.21 11.59 13.24
CA LEU A 518 17.35 10.81 13.72
C LEU A 518 18.68 11.36 13.20
N THR A 519 18.73 11.72 11.91
CA THR A 519 19.92 12.33 11.29
C THR A 519 20.28 13.65 11.98
N TRP A 520 19.31 14.55 12.15
CA TRP A 520 19.47 15.81 12.89
C TRP A 520 20.04 15.60 14.29
N ARG A 521 19.49 14.61 15.00
CA ARG A 521 19.91 14.30 16.37
C ARG A 521 21.35 13.79 16.41
N MET A 522 21.73 12.88 15.52
CA MET A 522 23.10 12.36 15.44
C MET A 522 24.09 13.48 15.14
N GLU A 523 23.86 14.25 14.08
CA GLU A 523 24.80 15.31 13.66
C GLU A 523 24.94 16.42 14.70
N THR A 524 23.82 16.91 15.25
CA THR A 524 23.84 18.01 16.23
C THR A 524 24.53 17.56 17.50
N TRP A 525 24.25 16.35 17.98
CA TRP A 525 24.88 15.81 19.19
C TRP A 525 26.39 15.60 18.98
N THR A 526 26.79 14.96 17.88
CA THR A 526 28.21 14.74 17.56
C THR A 526 28.97 16.05 17.35
N ARG A 527 28.34 17.06 16.73
CA ARG A 527 28.94 18.39 16.56
C ARG A 527 29.11 19.12 17.88
N THR A 528 28.12 19.03 18.77
CA THR A 528 28.09 19.77 20.04
C THR A 528 29.04 19.17 21.08
N TYR A 529 29.05 17.84 21.20
CA TYR A 529 29.80 17.15 22.26
C TYR A 529 31.09 16.49 21.78
N GLY A 530 31.31 16.41 20.46
CA GLY A 530 32.47 15.73 19.88
C GLY A 530 32.53 14.24 20.21
N GLY A 531 31.41 13.66 20.65
CA GLY A 531 31.34 12.31 21.21
C GLY A 531 31.14 11.22 20.15
N ARG A 532 31.31 9.98 20.60
CA ARG A 532 31.02 8.75 19.84
C ARG A 532 29.63 8.24 20.18
N LEU A 533 28.92 7.66 19.21
CA LEU A 533 27.59 7.12 19.44
C LEU A 533 27.40 5.73 18.82
N VAL A 534 26.61 4.89 19.48
CA VAL A 534 26.12 3.62 18.92
C VAL A 534 24.63 3.80 18.65
N ILE A 535 24.22 3.70 17.38
CA ILE A 535 22.80 3.69 17.01
C ILE A 535 22.30 2.24 17.02
N SER A 536 21.38 1.97 17.93
CA SER A 536 20.83 0.64 18.21
C SER A 536 19.42 0.53 17.63
N GLY A 537 19.22 -0.39 16.69
CA GLY A 537 17.95 -0.58 15.98
C GLY A 537 17.42 -2.01 16.08
N HIS A 538 16.29 -2.19 16.76
CA HIS A 538 15.53 -3.44 16.80
C HIS A 538 14.51 -3.49 15.67
N SER A 539 14.36 -4.63 14.98
CA SER A 539 13.24 -4.83 14.04
C SER A 539 13.15 -3.71 13.00
N GLN A 540 11.98 -3.08 12.83
CA GLN A 540 11.78 -1.92 11.97
C GLN A 540 12.71 -0.73 12.30
N GLY A 541 13.12 -0.57 13.57
CA GLY A 541 14.12 0.41 13.98
C GLY A 541 15.50 0.19 13.36
N SER A 542 15.85 -1.04 12.98
CA SER A 542 17.09 -1.30 12.23
C SER A 542 17.06 -0.70 10.82
N VAL A 543 15.87 -0.66 10.19
CA VAL A 543 15.66 -0.08 8.87
C VAL A 543 15.77 1.44 8.93
N LEU A 544 15.17 2.05 9.94
CA LEU A 544 15.30 3.49 10.22
C LEU A 544 16.75 3.88 10.54
N ALA A 545 17.44 3.09 11.37
CA ALA A 545 18.84 3.34 11.73
C ALA A 545 19.75 3.28 10.49
N ALA A 546 19.60 2.26 9.65
CA ALA A 546 20.34 2.15 8.39
C ALA A 546 20.06 3.36 7.47
N ALA A 547 18.78 3.71 7.29
CA ALA A 547 18.36 4.87 6.49
C ALA A 547 18.93 6.20 7.01
N ALA A 548 18.99 6.39 8.33
CA ALA A 548 19.48 7.63 8.94
C ALA A 548 21.00 7.74 8.87
N VAL A 549 21.73 6.64 9.08
CA VAL A 549 23.20 6.59 8.98
C VAL A 549 23.69 6.88 7.55
N TRP A 550 22.92 6.48 6.54
CA TRP A 550 23.17 6.83 5.15
C TRP A 550 23.07 8.34 4.86
N GLN A 551 22.26 9.07 5.64
CA GLN A 551 22.09 10.52 5.46
C GLN A 551 23.11 11.38 6.22
N VAL A 552 23.78 10.86 7.24
CA VAL A 552 24.77 11.66 7.98
C VAL A 552 26.02 11.94 7.13
N ASP A 553 26.63 13.11 7.34
CA ASP A 553 27.90 13.48 6.72
C ASP A 553 29.05 12.51 7.07
N LEU A 554 30.10 12.47 6.24
CA LEU A 554 31.22 11.54 6.42
C LEU A 554 31.91 11.71 7.79
N ARG A 555 31.96 12.94 8.33
CA ARG A 555 32.59 13.23 9.62
C ARG A 555 31.79 12.64 10.78
N THR A 556 30.48 12.83 10.79
CA THR A 556 29.59 12.25 11.81
C THR A 556 29.56 10.74 11.67
N ARG A 557 29.47 10.22 10.43
CA ARG A 557 29.45 8.78 10.15
C ARG A 557 30.66 8.05 10.71
N ALA A 558 31.84 8.67 10.68
CA ALA A 558 33.06 8.10 11.28
C ALA A 558 33.00 7.96 12.82
N GLN A 559 32.05 8.64 13.47
CA GLN A 559 31.83 8.64 14.93
C GLN A 559 30.57 7.86 15.34
N VAL A 560 29.90 7.22 14.38
CA VAL A 560 28.68 6.43 14.59
C VAL A 560 28.96 4.95 14.31
N ALA A 561 28.61 4.09 15.27
CA ALA A 561 28.55 2.64 15.09
C ALA A 561 27.11 2.18 14.92
N LEU A 562 26.87 1.24 14.01
CA LEU A 562 25.54 0.68 13.75
C LEU A 562 25.37 -0.68 14.47
N LEU A 563 24.36 -0.80 15.33
CA LEU A 563 23.97 -2.05 15.97
C LEU A 563 22.55 -2.41 15.56
N THR A 564 22.39 -3.46 14.75
CA THR A 564 21.08 -3.96 14.32
C THR A 564 20.77 -5.29 15.00
N TYR A 565 19.50 -5.56 15.29
CA TYR A 565 19.12 -6.86 15.87
C TYR A 565 17.65 -7.16 15.64
N GLY A 566 17.34 -8.46 15.50
CA GLY A 566 16.05 -8.89 14.96
C GLY A 566 15.75 -8.21 13.62
N SER A 567 16.79 -7.97 12.80
CA SER A 567 16.70 -7.03 11.68
C SER A 567 16.03 -7.64 10.43
N PRO A 568 14.96 -7.03 9.89
CA PRO A 568 14.35 -7.44 8.64
C PRO A 568 15.08 -6.92 7.39
N LEU A 569 16.26 -6.28 7.54
CA LEU A 569 16.97 -5.59 6.46
C LEU A 569 17.25 -6.50 5.26
N GLU A 570 17.86 -7.66 5.44
CA GLU A 570 18.07 -8.62 4.34
C GLU A 570 16.81 -9.45 4.08
N ARG A 571 16.26 -10.03 5.15
CA ARG A 571 15.25 -11.09 5.07
C ARG A 571 13.92 -10.63 4.47
N LEU A 572 13.56 -9.36 4.66
CA LEU A 572 12.37 -8.75 4.10
C LEU A 572 12.73 -7.62 3.13
N TYR A 573 13.42 -6.58 3.62
CA TYR A 573 13.61 -5.36 2.84
C TYR A 573 14.48 -5.58 1.60
N GLY A 574 15.62 -6.27 1.75
CA GLY A 574 16.54 -6.52 0.64
C GLY A 574 16.01 -7.47 -0.41
N ARG A 575 15.08 -8.35 -0.04
CA ARG A 575 14.36 -9.20 -0.98
C ARG A 575 13.27 -8.43 -1.70
N TRP A 576 12.34 -7.82 -0.97
CA TRP A 576 11.13 -7.24 -1.55
C TRP A 576 11.33 -5.84 -2.14
N PHE A 577 12.38 -5.13 -1.74
CA PHE A 577 12.73 -3.77 -2.18
C PHE A 577 14.20 -3.70 -2.61
N PRO A 578 14.63 -4.53 -3.59
CA PRO A 578 16.03 -4.77 -3.90
C PRO A 578 16.76 -3.53 -4.46
N ALA A 579 16.04 -2.55 -5.01
CA ALA A 579 16.64 -1.30 -5.48
C ALA A 579 17.14 -0.40 -4.31
N TYR A 580 16.65 -0.62 -3.09
CA TYR A 580 16.89 0.28 -1.95
C TYR A 580 17.65 -0.41 -0.82
N PHE A 581 17.32 -1.66 -0.51
CA PHE A 581 17.98 -2.46 0.53
C PHE A 581 18.61 -3.74 -0.03
N GLY A 582 18.82 -3.83 -1.34
CA GLY A 582 19.41 -5.01 -1.96
C GLY A 582 20.87 -5.24 -1.54
N PRO A 583 21.45 -6.38 -1.94
CA PRO A 583 22.82 -6.75 -1.56
C PRO A 583 23.86 -5.68 -1.91
N ALA A 584 23.72 -4.99 -3.04
CA ALA A 584 24.64 -3.92 -3.44
C ALA A 584 24.54 -2.71 -2.50
N GLN A 585 23.32 -2.31 -2.13
CA GLN A 585 23.08 -1.18 -1.23
C GLN A 585 23.59 -1.51 0.18
N LEU A 586 23.28 -2.70 0.70
CA LEU A 586 23.78 -3.13 2.02
C LEU A 586 25.31 -3.28 2.05
N ARG A 587 25.95 -3.70 0.94
CA ARG A 587 27.41 -3.66 0.80
C ARG A 587 27.96 -2.24 0.82
N SER A 588 27.30 -1.30 0.14
CA SER A 588 27.65 0.13 0.21
C SER A 588 27.59 0.66 1.64
N LEU A 589 26.52 0.34 2.38
CA LEU A 589 26.41 0.71 3.79
C LEU A 589 27.57 0.15 4.60
N HIS A 590 27.91 -1.12 4.42
CA HIS A 590 29.00 -1.76 5.14
C HIS A 590 30.36 -1.08 4.87
N GLY A 591 30.63 -0.70 3.61
CA GLY A 591 31.84 0.03 3.24
C GLY A 591 31.88 1.48 3.74
N GLU A 592 30.73 2.11 3.93
CA GLU A 592 30.60 3.51 4.36
C GLU A 592 30.58 3.69 5.89
N VAL A 593 30.13 2.68 6.65
CA VAL A 593 30.09 2.75 8.12
C VAL A 593 31.39 2.24 8.74
N ARG A 594 31.85 2.91 9.81
CA ARG A 594 33.09 2.53 10.50
C ARG A 594 33.01 1.13 11.12
N CYS A 595 31.87 0.81 11.72
CA CYS A 595 31.60 -0.49 12.33
C CYS A 595 30.10 -0.77 12.37
N TRP A 596 29.75 -2.01 12.05
CA TRP A 596 28.38 -2.52 12.06
C TRP A 596 28.37 -3.93 12.64
N ARG A 597 27.44 -4.19 13.56
CA ARG A 597 27.13 -5.52 14.08
C ARG A 597 25.63 -5.81 13.98
N ASN A 598 25.28 -7.02 13.57
CA ASN A 598 23.91 -7.54 13.51
C ASN A 598 23.73 -8.76 14.41
N LEU A 599 22.75 -8.70 15.32
CA LEU A 599 22.41 -9.79 16.25
C LEU A 599 21.11 -10.48 15.83
N TRP A 600 21.12 -11.81 15.75
CA TRP A 600 20.00 -12.57 15.19
C TRP A 600 19.85 -13.96 15.83
N ARG A 601 18.66 -14.54 15.68
CA ARG A 601 18.30 -15.88 16.20
C ARG A 601 17.61 -16.70 15.12
N TYR A 602 17.75 -18.03 15.16
CA TYR A 602 17.02 -18.94 14.26
C TYR A 602 15.50 -18.99 14.53
N THR A 603 15.10 -18.66 15.75
CA THR A 603 13.70 -18.63 16.22
C THR A 603 12.97 -17.34 15.86
N ASP A 604 13.67 -16.32 15.36
CA ASP A 604 13.08 -15.04 15.00
C ASP A 604 12.38 -15.13 13.63
N PRO A 605 11.05 -14.91 13.52
CA PRO A 605 10.31 -14.98 12.27
C PRO A 605 10.49 -13.76 11.35
N ILE A 606 11.08 -12.67 11.85
CA ILE A 606 11.20 -11.39 11.13
C ILE A 606 12.67 -11.09 10.85
N GLY A 607 13.49 -11.16 11.91
CA GLY A 607 14.92 -10.91 11.87
C GLY A 607 15.71 -12.03 11.23
N GLY A 608 16.92 -11.71 10.76
CA GLY A 608 17.87 -12.69 10.26
C GLY A 608 19.27 -12.10 10.04
N PRO A 609 20.20 -12.92 9.52
CA PRO A 609 21.53 -12.43 9.15
C PRO A 609 21.44 -11.50 7.93
N ILE A 610 22.33 -10.51 7.85
CA ILE A 610 22.45 -9.56 6.73
C ILE A 610 23.16 -10.20 5.52
N ARG A 611 24.00 -11.23 5.76
CA ARG A 611 24.66 -12.05 4.73
C ARG A 611 25.58 -11.25 3.81
N LEU A 612 26.40 -10.39 4.41
CA LEU A 612 27.46 -9.65 3.73
C LEU A 612 28.79 -10.33 4.06
N SER A 613 29.20 -11.31 3.25
CA SER A 613 30.50 -11.98 3.40
C SER A 613 31.27 -11.87 2.09
N ASP A 614 32.06 -10.81 1.95
CA ASP A 614 33.05 -10.69 0.88
C ASP A 614 34.49 -10.93 1.39
N GLY A 615 34.66 -11.19 2.68
CA GLY A 615 35.95 -11.51 3.29
C GLY A 615 36.92 -10.32 3.41
N THR A 616 36.48 -9.10 3.07
CA THR A 616 37.35 -7.90 3.02
C THR A 616 37.12 -6.91 4.17
N GLY A 617 36.18 -7.20 5.07
CA GLY A 617 35.82 -6.37 6.22
C GLY A 617 35.48 -7.17 7.49
N PRO A 618 35.38 -6.50 8.65
CA PRO A 618 34.93 -7.12 9.89
C PRO A 618 33.49 -7.61 9.71
N GLU A 619 33.24 -8.88 10.03
CA GLU A 619 31.92 -9.50 9.84
C GLU A 619 30.81 -8.63 10.40
N VAL A 620 29.71 -8.48 9.66
CA VAL A 620 28.52 -7.74 10.13
C VAL A 620 27.69 -8.62 11.04
N ASP A 621 27.43 -9.86 10.66
CA ASP A 621 26.64 -10.78 11.45
C ASP A 621 27.48 -11.36 12.59
N CYS A 622 26.93 -11.47 13.81
CA CYS A 622 27.50 -12.35 14.83
C CYS A 622 27.03 -13.79 14.60
N ASP A 623 27.61 -14.71 15.38
CA ASP A 623 27.04 -16.04 15.56
C ASP A 623 25.59 -15.93 16.07
N ALA A 624 24.73 -16.83 15.58
CA ALA A 624 23.33 -16.83 15.97
C ALA A 624 23.20 -16.96 17.49
N PHE A 625 22.46 -16.04 18.13
CA PHE A 625 22.19 -16.11 19.55
C PHE A 625 21.40 -17.38 19.86
N LYS A 626 21.77 -18.01 20.98
CA LYS A 626 21.11 -19.22 21.46
C LYS A 626 19.71 -18.85 21.95
N ASP A 627 18.68 -19.56 21.47
CA ASP A 627 17.31 -19.35 21.91
C ASP A 627 16.55 -20.68 21.96
N PRO A 628 16.15 -21.15 23.15
CA PRO A 628 16.29 -20.52 24.47
C PRO A 628 17.75 -20.46 24.99
N LEU A 629 18.04 -19.55 25.92
CA LEU A 629 19.41 -19.41 26.47
C LEU A 629 19.89 -20.70 27.17
N ALA A 630 18.97 -21.42 27.82
CA ALA A 630 19.21 -22.73 28.43
C ALA A 630 18.14 -23.75 28.01
N TYR A 631 18.54 -24.99 27.75
CA TYR A 631 17.63 -26.04 27.27
C TYR A 631 16.68 -26.53 28.35
N GLY A 632 17.13 -26.62 29.59
CA GLY A 632 16.45 -27.23 30.72
C GLY A 632 16.43 -26.27 31.91
N ARG A 633 16.64 -26.83 33.10
CA ARG A 633 16.98 -26.06 34.31
C ARG A 633 18.47 -26.24 34.56
N THR A 634 19.18 -25.15 34.81
CA THR A 634 20.57 -25.16 35.25
C THR A 634 20.68 -24.44 36.59
N ALA A 635 21.85 -24.48 37.25
CA ALA A 635 22.07 -23.71 38.47
C ALA A 635 21.91 -22.20 38.25
N GLU A 636 22.33 -21.71 37.08
CA GLU A 636 22.20 -20.31 36.65
C GLU A 636 20.79 -19.98 36.14
N HIS A 637 20.07 -20.97 35.62
CA HIS A 637 18.71 -20.84 35.09
C HIS A 637 17.77 -21.88 35.75
N PRO A 638 17.33 -21.64 36.99
CA PRO A 638 16.52 -22.60 37.75
C PRO A 638 15.12 -22.81 37.17
N LEU A 639 14.67 -21.91 36.29
CA LEU A 639 13.44 -22.03 35.51
C LEU A 639 13.78 -22.26 34.02
N PRO A 640 12.97 -23.06 33.31
CA PRO A 640 13.04 -23.18 31.85
C PRO A 640 13.12 -21.82 31.15
N ALA A 641 14.27 -21.53 30.53
CA ALA A 641 14.42 -20.31 29.75
C ALA A 641 13.35 -20.23 28.63
N PRO A 642 12.62 -19.12 28.50
CA PRO A 642 11.60 -18.96 27.47
C PRO A 642 12.25 -18.93 26.08
N ILE A 643 11.47 -19.33 25.06
CA ILE A 643 11.84 -19.11 23.66
C ILE A 643 11.44 -17.67 23.32
N LEU A 644 12.42 -16.80 23.11
CA LEU A 644 12.23 -15.36 23.02
C LEU A 644 11.90 -14.90 21.59
N GLY A 645 12.39 -15.61 20.58
CA GLY A 645 12.18 -15.30 19.16
C GLY A 645 12.61 -13.88 18.82
N HIS A 646 11.64 -13.06 18.39
CA HIS A 646 11.87 -11.67 17.98
C HIS A 646 12.05 -10.66 19.13
N SER A 647 11.81 -11.07 20.38
CA SER A 647 11.79 -10.17 21.53
C SER A 647 13.05 -10.30 22.40
N GLU A 648 13.28 -9.35 23.30
CA GLU A 648 14.28 -9.44 24.38
C GLU A 648 15.70 -9.83 23.89
N TYR A 649 16.18 -9.16 22.85
CA TYR A 649 17.59 -9.30 22.45
C TYR A 649 18.54 -8.68 23.46
N GLN A 650 18.11 -7.60 24.13
CA GLN A 650 18.90 -6.87 25.13
C GLN A 650 19.08 -7.64 26.43
N ALA A 651 18.23 -8.63 26.70
CA ALA A 651 18.35 -9.50 27.88
C ALA A 651 19.47 -10.54 27.71
N ASP A 652 19.99 -10.73 26.49
CA ASP A 652 21.09 -11.66 26.24
C ASP A 652 22.43 -11.03 26.70
N PRO A 653 23.24 -11.70 27.55
CA PRO A 653 24.53 -11.17 27.99
C PRO A 653 25.51 -10.86 26.85
N ALA A 654 25.36 -11.48 25.68
CA ALA A 654 26.16 -11.16 24.50
C ALA A 654 25.83 -9.75 23.94
N PHE A 655 24.63 -9.23 24.16
CA PHE A 655 24.22 -7.91 23.65
C PHE A 655 25.11 -6.78 24.16
N ASP A 656 25.32 -6.72 25.49
CA ASP A 656 26.12 -5.67 26.11
C ASP A 656 27.59 -5.77 25.70
N ARG A 657 28.11 -6.98 25.52
CA ARG A 657 29.47 -7.23 25.03
C ARG A 657 29.66 -6.70 23.60
N GLU A 658 28.75 -7.02 22.69
CA GLU A 658 28.80 -6.54 21.30
C GLU A 658 28.64 -5.02 21.22
N ARG A 659 27.73 -4.44 22.02
CA ARG A 659 27.55 -2.98 22.11
C ARG A 659 28.83 -2.29 22.60
N ALA A 660 29.44 -2.80 23.66
CA ALA A 660 30.68 -2.24 24.22
C ALA A 660 31.84 -2.36 23.23
N ALA A 661 31.96 -3.50 22.54
CA ALA A 661 32.97 -3.73 21.51
C ALA A 661 32.84 -2.75 20.34
N LEU A 662 31.60 -2.46 19.89
CA LEU A 662 31.36 -1.44 18.87
C LEU A 662 31.82 -0.05 19.32
N LEU A 663 31.48 0.34 20.55
CA LEU A 663 31.88 1.65 21.08
C LEU A 663 33.40 1.79 21.20
N ALA A 664 34.09 0.73 21.63
CA ALA A 664 35.54 0.69 21.75
C ALA A 664 36.27 0.86 20.40
N ARG A 665 35.65 0.42 19.29
CA ARG A 665 36.20 0.55 17.93
C ARG A 665 36.09 1.95 17.34
N LEU A 666 35.24 2.81 17.91
CA LEU A 666 35.08 4.19 17.47
C LEU A 666 36.23 5.07 18.05
N PRO A 667 36.75 6.03 17.27
CA PRO A 667 37.90 6.85 17.68
C PRO A 667 37.57 7.79 18.84
N GLU A 668 38.37 7.78 19.91
CA GLU A 668 38.22 8.75 21.00
C GLU A 668 38.62 10.14 20.49
N ARG A 669 37.69 11.09 20.50
CA ARG A 669 38.03 12.49 20.24
C ARG A 669 38.45 13.12 21.56
N LYS A 670 39.73 13.48 21.71
CA LYS A 670 40.20 14.21 22.89
C LYS A 670 39.44 15.54 23.00
N PRO A 671 38.84 15.87 24.15
CA PRO A 671 38.18 17.16 24.34
C PRO A 671 39.26 18.25 24.32
N GLY A 672 39.32 19.02 23.22
CA GLY A 672 40.30 20.11 23.07
C GLY A 672 40.57 20.62 21.65
N SER A 673 40.23 19.90 20.57
CA SER A 673 40.61 20.33 19.21
C SER A 673 39.60 21.20 18.45
N ALA A 674 38.54 21.68 19.10
CA ALA A 674 37.64 22.67 18.53
C ALA A 674 37.36 23.78 19.56
N ALA A 675 38.29 24.73 19.64
CA ALA A 675 37.94 26.04 20.18
C ALA A 675 36.90 26.64 19.24
N VAL A 676 35.64 26.71 19.69
CA VAL A 676 34.64 27.59 19.10
C VAL A 676 35.23 29.01 19.17
N PRO A 677 35.41 29.73 18.05
CA PRO A 677 35.79 31.13 18.13
C PRO A 677 34.66 31.85 18.87
N LYS A 678 34.92 32.34 20.09
CA LYS A 678 34.04 33.33 20.71
C LYS A 678 33.90 34.47 19.70
N PRO A 679 32.69 34.95 19.39
CA PRO A 679 32.55 36.13 18.57
C PRO A 679 33.33 37.25 19.25
N ALA A 680 34.24 37.87 18.50
CA ALA A 680 35.05 38.97 18.99
C ALA A 680 34.11 40.05 19.53
N GLN A 681 34.21 40.35 20.83
CA GLN A 681 33.64 41.57 21.37
C GLN A 681 34.33 42.74 20.65
N SER A 682 33.61 43.39 19.74
CA SER A 682 34.01 44.67 19.19
C SER A 682 33.96 45.70 20.32
N SER A 683 35.11 45.94 20.95
CA SER A 683 35.30 47.16 21.73
C SER A 683 35.39 48.33 20.73
N SER A 684 34.31 49.07 20.59
CA SER A 684 34.36 50.42 20.04
C SER A 684 33.37 51.30 20.80
N GLY A 685 33.82 51.75 21.97
CA GLY A 685 33.20 52.82 22.75
C GLY A 685 34.28 53.72 23.30
N ARG A 686 34.99 54.46 22.41
CA ARG A 686 35.77 55.64 22.82
C ARG A 686 34.79 56.80 22.94
N SER A 687 34.66 57.31 24.16
CA SER A 687 34.22 58.66 24.44
C SER A 687 35.34 59.65 24.10
N SER A 688 35.03 60.70 23.34
CA SER A 688 35.56 62.07 23.46
C SER A 688 35.01 62.94 22.31
N GLY A 689 34.30 64.02 22.66
CA GLY A 689 33.84 65.06 21.72
C GLY A 689 32.34 65.25 21.74
#